data_AF-A0A522WKG0-F1
#
_entry.id   AF-A0A522WKG0-F1
#
_cell.length_a   1.000
_cell.length_b   1.000
_cell.length_c   1.000
_cell.angle_alpha   90.00
_cell.angle_beta   90.00
_cell.angle_gamma   90.00
#
_symmetry.space_group_name_H-M   'P 1'
#
loop_
_entity.id
_entity.type
_entity.pdbx_description
1 polymer ?
#
loop_
_entity_poly.entity_id
_entity_poly.type
_entity_poly.pdbx_seq_one_letter_code
_entity_poly.pdbx_strand_id
1 'polypeptide(L)'
;MQIKRALKRGVLILLPFLVYSCSSSPQAVKFDEAFRIKDYESAYAIIKDVCTKNPQDKICERFESVKKELAETRLALLRGKIDQEKKPVAISKLEVFKKDAGEATAIFGAADASLVLKAVDKEMAASTAKLAEMLKDAGDAAVAGDVKKATDSYLVAVGIDASVKPKFEEYSNKTFTDSYANGVKAAEKEEWATAYKLFYNAYVLRPDYAGLKEKLDEAGSKDSVQYYISEGEKAFPAGNFDRAIIMFKGALTYKQEGVDASLKLLNARVTAVNSYFSTGLAMMDSERPLSAALMFIKAKSLMADIREDKLSAIAVPSREINRLVKELYVKGAAEAKAGGFEAAYLYMRAISRLEPGYPEIATEKDRIKDEIRKRSIQSLAIIPFKGTSYSSDAGGVITSSILDYLYRDLSRDVKILERGANEALLRESEVKMSQGGEGAKGFLQLLGADYLLLGDVVNYKVESNVAEMNKMVRARTGSKKVANPAHDEWKKDKKGEAPPQFIEEPINEDIRYKTTHYNKSGVITVSFRIVDAKGDVINTGLAEKKVEAEDWAAEGVEIGEFKNAARLSKIPTDIELLRTAQTSVVSSIVSALTKMFSNPEEKFLKEMEDAQKRANFRTAVEKAVDAIFTLDRKGMDTGATEERLSKLIVDGKF
;
A
#
# COMPACT_ATOMS: atom_id res chain seq x y z
N MET A 1 -48.43 59.11 22.73
CA MET A 1 -49.23 59.22 23.97
C MET A 1 -48.31 59.77 25.05
N GLN A 2 -48.32 61.07 25.39
CA GLN A 2 -49.25 61.69 26.36
C GLN A 2 -49.37 60.81 27.63
N ILE A 3 -49.08 61.26 28.87
CA ILE A 3 -49.25 62.59 29.45
C ILE A 3 -48.72 62.58 30.92
N LYS A 4 -48.15 63.72 31.35
CA LYS A 4 -48.27 64.43 32.66
C LYS A 4 -47.81 63.75 33.97
N ARG A 5 -46.87 64.39 34.70
CA ARG A 5 -47.03 65.36 35.84
C ARG A 5 -47.31 64.65 37.18
N ALA A 6 -46.90 65.11 38.36
CA ALA A 6 -46.06 66.22 38.84
C ALA A 6 -46.10 66.19 40.39
N LEU A 7 -45.32 67.11 41.00
CA LEU A 7 -45.46 67.65 42.37
C LEU A 7 -45.04 66.70 43.51
N LYS A 8 -44.48 67.13 44.63
CA LYS A 8 -44.40 68.46 45.26
C LYS A 8 -43.26 68.48 46.28
N ARG A 9 -42.71 69.68 46.50
CA ARG A 9 -41.71 70.04 47.52
C ARG A 9 -42.22 69.78 48.94
N GLY A 10 -41.29 69.43 49.83
CA GLY A 10 -41.40 69.58 51.28
C GLY A 10 -40.00 69.75 51.88
N VAL A 11 -39.70 70.96 52.35
CA VAL A 11 -38.49 71.27 53.14
C VAL A 11 -38.87 71.10 54.61
N LEU A 12 -38.10 70.32 55.36
CA LEU A 12 -38.02 70.44 56.81
C LEU A 12 -36.60 70.08 57.27
N ILE A 13 -35.93 71.05 57.88
CA ILE A 13 -34.63 70.93 58.54
C ILE A 13 -34.90 70.53 59.99
N LEU A 14 -34.24 69.48 60.51
CA LEU A 14 -33.89 69.34 61.94
C LEU A 14 -32.75 68.32 62.14
N LEU A 15 -31.76 68.78 62.89
CA LEU A 15 -30.44 68.23 63.23
C LEU A 15 -30.53 67.18 64.39
N PRO A 16 -29.44 66.51 64.80
CA PRO A 16 -29.27 65.06 64.83
C PRO A 16 -29.39 64.43 66.24
N PHE A 17 -29.67 63.12 66.28
CA PHE A 17 -29.26 62.28 67.41
C PHE A 17 -28.25 61.25 66.90
N LEU A 18 -27.00 61.43 67.29
CA LEU A 18 -25.91 60.48 67.17
C LEU A 18 -26.24 59.25 68.03
N VAL A 19 -26.74 58.20 67.38
CA VAL A 19 -26.66 56.84 67.91
C VAL A 19 -25.49 56.19 67.19
N TYR A 20 -24.45 55.85 67.94
CA TYR A 20 -23.38 54.94 67.51
C TYR A 20 -24.00 53.58 67.22
N SER A 21 -24.61 53.44 66.04
CA SER A 21 -24.85 52.13 65.44
C SER A 21 -23.50 51.66 64.91
N CYS A 22 -23.13 50.42 65.23
CA CYS A 22 -22.04 49.73 64.55
C CYS A 22 -22.41 49.68 63.06
N SER A 23 -22.01 50.67 62.26
CA SER A 23 -22.15 50.59 60.81
C SER A 23 -21.23 49.48 60.36
N SER A 24 -21.82 48.37 59.91
CA SER A 24 -21.08 47.33 59.21
C SER A 24 -20.28 47.98 58.09
N SER A 25 -19.02 47.56 57.93
CA SER A 25 -18.16 48.12 56.89
C SER A 25 -18.85 47.97 55.51
N PRO A 26 -18.66 48.89 54.55
CA PRO A 26 -19.24 48.77 53.22
C PRO A 26 -18.91 47.44 52.51
N GLN A 27 -17.81 46.80 52.90
CA GLN A 27 -17.38 45.49 52.41
C GLN A 27 -18.19 44.34 53.03
N ALA A 28 -18.57 44.43 54.31
CA ALA A 28 -19.45 43.46 54.95
C ALA A 28 -20.84 43.42 54.32
N VAL A 29 -21.40 44.58 53.92
CA VAL A 29 -22.69 44.65 53.22
C VAL A 29 -22.62 43.97 51.84
N LYS A 30 -21.54 44.22 51.08
CA LYS A 30 -21.32 43.57 49.76
C LYS A 30 -21.09 42.06 49.90
N PHE A 31 -20.40 41.64 50.95
CA PHE A 31 -20.20 40.23 51.27
C PHE A 31 -21.54 39.54 51.58
N ASP A 32 -22.36 40.11 52.47
CA ASP A 32 -23.65 39.53 52.86
C ASP A 32 -24.61 39.46 51.65
N GLU A 33 -24.58 40.44 50.76
CA GLU A 33 -25.33 40.41 49.50
C GLU A 33 -24.88 39.26 48.59
N ALA A 34 -23.58 39.15 48.31
CA ALA A 34 -23.01 38.10 47.47
C ALA A 34 -23.28 36.69 48.04
N PHE A 35 -23.11 36.52 49.36
CA PHE A 35 -23.39 35.26 50.04
C PHE A 35 -24.87 34.89 49.98
N ARG A 36 -25.78 35.87 50.18
CA ARG A 36 -27.24 35.65 50.13
C ARG A 36 -27.72 35.20 48.76
N ILE A 37 -27.15 35.74 47.68
CA ILE A 37 -27.51 35.33 46.30
C ILE A 37 -26.76 34.08 45.82
N LYS A 38 -25.99 33.43 46.71
CA LYS A 38 -25.14 32.26 46.40
C LYS A 38 -24.08 32.54 45.34
N ASP A 39 -23.68 33.80 45.19
CA ASP A 39 -22.50 34.17 44.41
C ASP A 39 -21.25 33.99 45.28
N TYR A 40 -20.92 32.71 45.51
CA TYR A 40 -19.84 32.33 46.40
C TYR A 40 -18.45 32.73 45.86
N GLU A 41 -18.31 33.00 44.55
CA GLU A 41 -17.09 33.53 43.94
C GLU A 41 -16.82 34.96 44.42
N SER A 42 -17.84 35.83 44.26
CA SER A 42 -17.76 37.20 44.73
C SER A 42 -17.66 37.27 46.24
N ALA A 43 -18.42 36.44 46.97
CA ALA A 43 -18.33 36.37 48.43
C ALA A 43 -16.94 35.96 48.91
N TYR A 44 -16.31 34.97 48.26
CA TYR A 44 -14.94 34.52 48.57
C TYR A 44 -13.88 35.58 48.23
N ALA A 45 -13.99 36.26 47.09
CA ALA A 45 -13.07 37.33 46.72
C ALA A 45 -13.10 38.49 47.72
N ILE A 46 -14.30 38.90 48.14
CA ILE A 46 -14.51 39.98 49.12
C ILE A 46 -13.94 39.58 50.48
N ILE A 47 -14.33 38.41 51.01
CA ILE A 47 -13.90 37.98 52.35
C ILE A 47 -12.39 37.69 52.41
N LYS A 48 -11.78 37.20 51.32
CA LYS A 48 -10.32 37.03 51.21
C LYS A 48 -9.58 38.36 51.28
N ASP A 49 -10.04 39.36 50.55
CA ASP A 49 -9.42 40.70 50.58
C ASP A 49 -9.53 41.34 51.97
N VAL A 50 -10.71 41.25 52.59
CA VAL A 50 -10.95 41.81 53.94
C VAL A 50 -10.10 41.11 54.99
N CYS A 51 -10.09 39.77 55.02
CA CYS A 51 -9.36 39.03 56.05
C CYS A 51 -7.84 39.08 55.89
N THR A 52 -7.35 39.38 54.67
CA THR A 52 -5.93 39.66 54.45
C THR A 52 -5.52 41.02 55.01
N LYS A 53 -6.41 42.02 54.93
CA LYS A 53 -6.16 43.40 55.37
C LYS A 53 -6.51 43.65 56.83
N ASN A 54 -7.52 42.96 57.36
CA ASN A 54 -8.01 43.08 58.73
C ASN A 54 -8.49 41.72 59.28
N PRO A 55 -7.58 40.90 59.84
CA PRO A 55 -7.91 39.56 60.33
C PRO A 55 -8.91 39.50 61.50
N GLN A 56 -9.14 40.62 62.20
CA GLN A 56 -10.05 40.72 63.35
C GLN A 56 -11.48 41.12 62.96
N ASP A 57 -11.77 41.31 61.67
CA ASP A 57 -13.11 41.63 61.20
C ASP A 57 -14.06 40.45 61.45
N LYS A 58 -15.27 40.74 61.94
CA LYS A 58 -16.30 39.72 62.26
C LYS A 58 -16.67 38.87 61.03
N ILE A 59 -16.56 39.40 59.81
CA ILE A 59 -16.86 38.60 58.62
C ILE A 59 -15.86 37.45 58.43
N CYS A 60 -14.64 37.55 58.97
CA CYS A 60 -13.62 36.52 58.86
C CYS A 60 -13.97 35.22 59.60
N GLU A 61 -14.89 35.26 60.56
CA GLU A 61 -15.46 34.05 61.18
C GLU A 61 -16.19 33.17 60.15
N ARG A 62 -16.67 33.74 59.04
CA ARG A 62 -17.38 33.03 57.96
C ARG A 62 -16.46 32.54 56.83
N PHE A 63 -15.16 32.84 56.88
CA PHE A 63 -14.21 32.56 55.79
C PHE A 63 -14.23 31.08 55.38
N GLU A 64 -14.16 30.16 56.34
CA GLU A 64 -14.18 28.73 56.06
C GLU A 64 -15.54 28.22 55.55
N SER A 65 -16.65 28.82 55.99
CA SER A 65 -17.99 28.45 55.48
C SER A 65 -18.19 28.86 54.03
N VAL A 66 -17.76 30.07 53.65
CA VAL A 66 -17.85 30.59 52.27
C VAL A 66 -16.96 29.78 51.33
N LYS A 67 -15.75 29.48 51.80
CA LYS A 67 -14.79 28.60 51.12
C LYS A 67 -15.39 27.21 50.88
N LYS A 68 -16.08 26.63 51.87
CA LYS A 68 -16.77 25.33 51.73
C LYS A 68 -17.91 25.37 50.69
N GLU A 69 -18.80 26.36 50.75
CA GLU A 69 -19.94 26.48 49.82
C GLU A 69 -19.50 26.72 48.36
N LEU A 70 -18.45 27.54 48.17
CA LEU A 70 -17.82 27.72 46.87
C LEU A 70 -17.26 26.40 46.32
N ALA A 71 -16.62 25.61 47.20
CA ALA A 71 -16.08 24.29 46.86
C ALA A 71 -17.17 23.35 46.36
N GLU A 72 -18.23 23.18 47.14
CA GLU A 72 -19.34 22.28 46.85
C GLU A 72 -20.00 22.67 45.51
N THR A 73 -20.20 23.97 45.29
CA THR A 73 -20.79 24.49 44.04
C THR A 73 -19.89 24.20 42.83
N ARG A 74 -18.58 24.47 42.91
CA ARG A 74 -17.63 24.21 41.81
C ARG A 74 -17.50 22.71 41.53
N LEU A 75 -17.40 21.88 42.57
CA LEU A 75 -17.28 20.43 42.43
C LEU A 75 -18.56 19.79 41.89
N ALA A 76 -19.74 20.27 42.30
CA ALA A 76 -21.02 19.80 41.76
C ALA A 76 -21.17 20.14 40.27
N LEU A 77 -20.78 21.35 39.87
CA LEU A 77 -20.78 21.76 38.45
C LEU A 77 -19.82 20.91 37.62
N LEU A 78 -18.62 20.64 38.13
CA LEU A 78 -17.64 19.81 37.46
C LEU A 78 -18.12 18.35 37.31
N ARG A 79 -18.73 17.80 38.36
CA ARG A 79 -19.35 16.45 38.31
C ARG A 79 -20.46 16.39 37.27
N GLY A 80 -21.33 17.39 37.23
CA GLY A 80 -22.38 17.49 36.21
C GLY A 80 -21.82 17.54 34.79
N LYS A 81 -20.71 18.26 34.56
CA LYS A 81 -20.02 18.28 33.26
C LYS A 81 -19.50 16.90 32.86
N ILE A 82 -18.87 16.17 33.79
CA ILE A 82 -18.35 14.82 33.52
C ILE A 82 -19.49 13.86 33.16
N ASP A 83 -20.62 13.91 33.89
CA ASP A 83 -21.74 12.99 33.70
C ASP A 83 -22.53 13.24 32.39
N GLN A 84 -22.45 14.45 31.82
CA GLN A 84 -23.11 14.82 30.56
C GLN A 84 -22.29 14.46 29.31
N GLU A 85 -21.01 14.13 29.44
CA GLU A 85 -20.17 13.81 28.30
C GLU A 85 -20.50 12.42 27.74
N LYS A 86 -20.46 12.30 26.40
CA LYS A 86 -20.59 11.01 25.72
C LYS A 86 -19.36 10.18 26.05
N LYS A 87 -19.56 8.98 26.62
CA LYS A 87 -18.48 8.06 26.96
C LYS A 87 -18.05 7.21 25.75
N PRO A 88 -16.75 6.89 25.61
CA PRO A 88 -15.62 7.38 26.41
C PRO A 88 -15.35 8.87 26.19
N VAL A 89 -14.95 9.57 27.26
CA VAL A 89 -14.70 11.03 27.22
C VAL A 89 -13.31 11.31 26.64
N ALA A 90 -13.19 12.37 25.83
CA ALA A 90 -11.90 12.78 25.27
C ALA A 90 -10.87 13.06 26.37
N ILE A 91 -9.64 12.56 26.21
CA ILE A 91 -8.56 12.67 27.21
C ILE A 91 -8.24 14.14 27.50
N SER A 92 -8.19 15.00 26.47
CA SER A 92 -7.95 16.43 26.63
C SER A 92 -9.01 17.13 27.48
N LYS A 93 -10.28 16.71 27.41
CA LYS A 93 -11.35 17.22 28.29
C LYS A 93 -11.16 16.73 29.73
N LEU A 94 -10.78 15.47 29.91
CA LEU A 94 -10.52 14.90 31.23
C LEU A 94 -9.31 15.56 31.92
N GLU A 95 -8.28 15.97 31.17
CA GLU A 95 -7.16 16.75 31.69
C GLU A 95 -7.60 18.13 32.19
N VAL A 96 -8.49 18.81 31.44
CA VAL A 96 -9.10 20.07 31.89
C VAL A 96 -9.91 19.83 33.17
N PHE A 97 -10.75 18.79 33.22
CA PHE A 97 -11.51 18.48 34.44
C PHE A 97 -10.62 18.14 35.63
N LYS A 98 -9.51 17.44 35.40
CA LYS A 98 -8.51 17.13 36.43
C LYS A 98 -7.83 18.38 36.96
N LYS A 99 -7.48 19.31 36.07
CA LYS A 99 -6.91 20.61 36.43
C LYS A 99 -7.92 21.43 37.25
N ASP A 100 -9.16 21.56 36.78
CA ASP A 100 -10.23 22.29 37.48
C ASP A 100 -10.48 21.70 38.89
N ALA A 101 -10.49 20.37 39.03
CA ALA A 101 -10.59 19.71 40.32
C ALA A 101 -9.35 19.92 41.22
N GLY A 102 -8.15 19.97 40.63
CA GLY A 102 -6.90 20.25 41.32
C GLY A 102 -6.83 21.69 41.86
N GLU A 103 -7.25 22.67 41.05
CA GLU A 103 -7.37 24.07 41.47
C GLU A 103 -8.39 24.23 42.59
N ALA A 104 -9.50 23.48 42.54
CA ALA A 104 -10.44 23.41 43.64
C ALA A 104 -9.77 22.84 44.92
N THR A 105 -8.94 21.80 44.80
CA THR A 105 -8.23 21.21 45.96
C THR A 105 -7.33 22.23 46.67
N ALA A 106 -6.66 23.12 45.91
CA ALA A 106 -5.80 24.17 46.45
C ALA A 106 -6.55 25.25 47.24
N ILE A 107 -7.86 25.41 46.99
CA ILE A 107 -8.71 26.40 47.68
C ILE A 107 -9.46 25.75 48.86
N PHE A 108 -9.80 24.45 48.82
CA PHE A 108 -10.89 23.89 49.64
C PHE A 108 -10.52 22.74 50.60
N GLY A 109 -9.28 22.24 50.57
CA GLY A 109 -8.86 21.09 51.39
C GLY A 109 -9.08 19.75 50.70
N ALA A 110 -8.28 18.74 51.07
CA ALA A 110 -8.08 17.53 50.27
C ALA A 110 -9.27 16.55 50.21
N ALA A 111 -10.18 16.55 51.19
CA ALA A 111 -11.18 15.49 51.35
C ALA A 111 -12.30 15.56 50.30
N ASP A 112 -12.87 16.73 50.05
CA ASP A 112 -14.04 16.88 49.17
C ASP A 112 -13.68 16.84 47.68
N ALA A 113 -12.52 17.40 47.30
CA ALA A 113 -12.02 17.32 45.93
C ALA A 113 -11.57 15.89 45.55
N SER A 114 -11.24 15.05 46.53
CA SER A 114 -10.81 13.67 46.31
C SER A 114 -11.85 12.83 45.56
N LEU A 115 -13.15 13.03 45.82
CA LEU A 115 -14.21 12.26 45.18
C LEU A 115 -14.36 12.58 43.68
N VAL A 116 -14.26 13.87 43.31
CA VAL A 116 -14.34 14.28 41.90
C VAL A 116 -13.05 13.90 41.17
N LEU A 117 -11.89 14.07 41.79
CA LEU A 117 -10.61 13.59 41.24
C LEU A 117 -10.64 12.08 40.98
N LYS A 118 -11.16 11.28 41.92
CA LYS A 118 -11.36 9.83 41.72
C LYS A 118 -12.29 9.52 40.55
N ALA A 119 -13.35 10.30 40.34
CA ALA A 119 -14.25 10.12 39.21
C ALA A 119 -13.57 10.44 37.87
N VAL A 120 -12.81 11.54 37.81
CA VAL A 120 -12.00 11.92 36.63
C VAL A 120 -10.93 10.87 36.36
N ASP A 121 -10.19 10.42 37.37
CA ASP A 121 -9.15 9.40 37.23
C ASP A 121 -9.74 8.06 36.77
N LYS A 122 -10.92 7.69 37.27
CA LYS A 122 -11.64 6.48 36.82
C LYS A 122 -12.04 6.58 35.35
N GLU A 123 -12.61 7.70 34.91
CA GLU A 123 -12.99 7.89 33.51
C GLU A 123 -11.76 8.03 32.59
N MET A 124 -10.67 8.62 33.09
CA MET A 124 -9.38 8.68 32.40
C MET A 124 -8.79 7.29 32.19
N ALA A 125 -8.80 6.44 33.22
CA ALA A 125 -8.39 5.04 33.10
C ALA A 125 -9.28 4.28 32.10
N ALA A 126 -10.61 4.45 32.15
CA ALA A 126 -11.54 3.81 31.23
C ALA A 126 -11.34 4.26 29.77
N SER A 127 -11.18 5.56 29.55
CA SER A 127 -10.96 6.14 28.21
C SER A 127 -9.59 5.75 27.65
N THR A 128 -8.56 5.69 28.49
CA THR A 128 -7.22 5.21 28.10
C THR A 128 -7.25 3.72 27.76
N ALA A 129 -7.95 2.90 28.55
CA ALA A 129 -8.13 1.48 28.27
C ALA A 129 -8.89 1.26 26.95
N LYS A 130 -9.96 2.03 26.72
CA LYS A 130 -10.72 1.95 25.46
C LYS A 130 -9.91 2.43 24.27
N LEU A 131 -9.09 3.48 24.42
CA LEU A 131 -8.17 3.92 23.39
C LEU A 131 -7.17 2.81 23.03
N ALA A 132 -6.56 2.18 24.03
CA ALA A 132 -5.63 1.07 23.82
C ALA A 132 -6.30 -0.11 23.10
N GLU A 133 -7.53 -0.46 23.48
CA GLU A 133 -8.34 -1.48 22.80
C GLU A 133 -8.58 -1.12 21.32
N MET A 134 -9.05 0.11 21.03
CA MET A 134 -9.32 0.54 19.66
C MET A 134 -8.05 0.63 18.80
N LEU A 135 -6.93 1.06 19.36
CA LEU A 135 -5.64 1.08 18.66
C LEU A 135 -5.13 -0.33 18.38
N LYS A 136 -5.32 -1.27 19.30
CA LYS A 136 -5.01 -2.68 19.08
C LYS A 136 -5.89 -3.27 17.98
N ASP A 137 -7.20 -3.10 18.07
CA ASP A 137 -8.15 -3.59 17.07
C ASP A 137 -7.85 -3.02 15.68
N ALA A 138 -7.49 -1.73 15.60
CA ALA A 138 -7.09 -1.09 14.36
C ALA A 138 -5.79 -1.69 13.80
N GLY A 139 -4.81 -1.97 14.66
CA GLY A 139 -3.55 -2.62 14.29
C GLY A 139 -3.76 -4.05 13.79
N ASP A 140 -4.54 -4.85 14.52
CA ASP A 140 -4.84 -6.23 14.16
C ASP A 140 -5.62 -6.29 12.83
N ALA A 141 -6.59 -5.38 12.63
CA ALA A 141 -7.33 -5.25 11.38
C ALA A 141 -6.42 -4.82 10.22
N ALA A 142 -5.50 -3.88 10.45
CA ALA A 142 -4.54 -3.45 9.43
C ALA A 142 -3.60 -4.58 8.99
N VAL A 143 -3.10 -5.38 9.94
CA VAL A 143 -2.25 -6.56 9.64
C VAL A 143 -3.03 -7.61 8.86
N ALA A 144 -4.31 -7.82 9.20
CA ALA A 144 -5.19 -8.72 8.47
C ALA A 144 -5.65 -8.18 7.11
N GLY A 145 -5.35 -6.93 6.77
CA GLY A 145 -5.79 -6.26 5.54
C GLY A 145 -7.27 -5.80 5.56
N ASP A 146 -7.94 -5.82 6.71
CA ASP A 146 -9.31 -5.30 6.86
C ASP A 146 -9.28 -3.78 7.09
N VAL A 147 -9.09 -3.06 5.99
CA VAL A 147 -8.93 -1.59 5.98
C VAL A 147 -10.15 -0.87 6.56
N LYS A 148 -11.36 -1.40 6.31
CA LYS A 148 -12.60 -0.79 6.83
C LYS A 148 -12.66 -0.90 8.34
N LYS A 149 -12.44 -2.09 8.90
CA LYS A 149 -12.45 -2.28 10.36
C LYS A 149 -11.38 -1.43 11.03
N ALA A 150 -10.19 -1.34 10.43
CA ALA A 150 -9.14 -0.45 10.93
C ALA A 150 -9.59 1.03 10.94
N THR A 151 -10.26 1.49 9.89
CA THR A 151 -10.80 2.85 9.78
C THR A 151 -11.87 3.13 10.84
N ASP A 152 -12.82 2.21 11.03
CA ASP A 152 -13.88 2.34 12.04
C ASP A 152 -13.29 2.42 13.45
N SER A 153 -12.29 1.59 13.78
CA SER A 153 -11.60 1.62 15.07
C SER A 153 -10.78 2.91 15.26
N TYR A 154 -10.08 3.39 14.23
CA TYR A 154 -9.38 4.67 14.30
C TYR A 154 -10.34 5.86 14.46
N LEU A 155 -11.53 5.82 13.85
CA LEU A 155 -12.54 6.87 14.03
C LEU A 155 -12.97 6.99 15.49
N VAL A 156 -13.21 5.87 16.17
CA VAL A 156 -13.53 5.85 17.60
C VAL A 156 -12.34 6.37 18.42
N ALA A 157 -11.12 5.93 18.10
CA ALA A 157 -9.90 6.37 18.78
C ALA A 157 -9.68 7.89 18.67
N VAL A 158 -9.96 8.51 17.51
CA VAL A 158 -9.89 9.97 17.30
C VAL A 158 -10.86 10.72 18.21
N GLY A 159 -12.04 10.14 18.50
CA GLY A 159 -12.99 10.72 19.44
C GLY A 159 -12.47 10.76 20.89
N ILE A 160 -11.51 9.91 21.23
CA ILE A 160 -10.89 9.83 22.56
C ILE A 160 -9.59 10.65 22.61
N ASP A 161 -8.76 10.53 21.58
CA ASP A 161 -7.49 11.24 21.42
C ASP A 161 -7.30 11.75 19.98
N ALA A 162 -7.31 13.08 19.84
CA ALA A 162 -7.15 13.76 18.57
C ALA A 162 -5.78 13.51 17.91
N SER A 163 -4.76 13.09 18.67
CA SER A 163 -3.43 12.76 18.13
C SER A 163 -3.45 11.61 17.12
N VAL A 164 -4.49 10.76 17.17
CA VAL A 164 -4.69 9.61 16.28
C VAL A 164 -5.18 10.04 14.88
N LYS A 165 -5.60 11.30 14.71
CA LYS A 165 -6.21 11.83 13.48
C LYS A 165 -5.40 11.55 12.21
N PRO A 166 -4.05 11.69 12.17
CA PRO A 166 -3.29 11.38 10.96
C PRO A 166 -3.43 9.92 10.51
N LYS A 167 -3.46 8.97 11.45
CA LYS A 167 -3.68 7.54 11.13
C LYS A 167 -5.09 7.29 10.64
N PHE A 168 -6.08 7.93 11.27
CA PHE A 168 -7.45 7.87 10.78
C PHE A 168 -7.57 8.39 9.35
N GLU A 169 -6.96 9.53 9.03
CA GLU A 169 -7.00 10.11 7.69
C GLU A 169 -6.35 9.20 6.63
N GLU A 170 -5.21 8.57 6.98
CA GLU A 170 -4.55 7.57 6.12
C GLU A 170 -5.49 6.41 5.77
N TYR A 171 -6.08 5.77 6.78
CA TYR A 171 -6.95 4.60 6.59
C TYR A 171 -8.31 4.97 6.00
N SER A 172 -8.85 6.14 6.35
CA SER A 172 -10.07 6.68 5.75
C SER A 172 -9.90 6.90 4.24
N ASN A 173 -8.76 7.44 3.80
CA ASN A 173 -8.47 7.62 2.38
C ASN A 173 -8.32 6.26 1.65
N LYS A 174 -7.68 5.27 2.28
CA LYS A 174 -7.60 3.89 1.74
C LYS A 174 -8.99 3.26 1.61
N THR A 175 -9.77 3.25 2.70
CA THR A 175 -11.15 2.71 2.70
C THR A 175 -12.04 3.40 1.70
N PHE A 176 -11.94 4.73 1.55
CA PHE A 176 -12.68 5.47 0.55
C PHE A 176 -12.31 5.01 -0.87
N THR A 177 -11.02 4.95 -1.17
CA THR A 177 -10.51 4.55 -2.50
C THR A 177 -10.96 3.14 -2.85
N ASP A 178 -10.81 2.21 -1.91
CA ASP A 178 -11.21 0.81 -2.08
C ASP A 178 -12.73 0.68 -2.23
N SER A 179 -13.51 1.34 -1.36
CA SER A 179 -14.96 1.27 -1.41
C SER A 179 -15.51 1.89 -2.69
N TYR A 180 -14.97 3.03 -3.13
CA TYR A 180 -15.39 3.66 -4.38
C TYR A 180 -15.06 2.79 -5.59
N ALA A 181 -13.80 2.35 -5.73
CA ALA A 181 -13.36 1.55 -6.87
C ALA A 181 -14.10 0.21 -6.95
N ASN A 182 -14.28 -0.48 -5.82
CA ASN A 182 -15.01 -1.74 -5.78
C ASN A 182 -16.52 -1.52 -5.97
N GLY A 183 -17.07 -0.40 -5.49
CA GLY A 183 -18.46 -0.02 -5.73
C GLY A 183 -18.74 0.18 -7.22
N VAL A 184 -17.83 0.86 -7.95
CA VAL A 184 -17.90 1.00 -9.41
C VAL A 184 -17.86 -0.36 -10.10
N LYS A 185 -16.90 -1.22 -9.75
CA LYS A 185 -16.81 -2.58 -10.31
C LYS A 185 -18.07 -3.42 -10.04
N ALA A 186 -18.64 -3.31 -8.84
CA ALA A 186 -19.88 -4.00 -8.49
C ALA A 186 -21.06 -3.46 -9.30
N ALA A 187 -21.15 -2.14 -9.49
CA ALA A 187 -22.17 -1.51 -10.32
C ALA A 187 -22.05 -1.90 -11.81
N GLU A 188 -20.84 -2.00 -12.35
CA GLU A 188 -20.58 -2.48 -13.71
C GLU A 188 -21.01 -3.95 -13.91
N LYS A 189 -20.90 -4.76 -12.85
CA LYS A 189 -21.41 -6.13 -12.80
C LYS A 189 -22.88 -6.23 -12.42
N GLU A 190 -23.52 -5.11 -12.13
CA GLU A 190 -24.89 -5.00 -11.65
C GLU A 190 -25.18 -5.78 -10.37
N GLU A 191 -24.16 -5.90 -9.52
CA GLU A 191 -24.28 -6.40 -8.15
C GLU A 191 -24.77 -5.26 -7.25
N TRP A 192 -25.99 -4.75 -7.51
CA TRP A 192 -26.46 -3.47 -6.97
C TRP A 192 -26.49 -3.39 -5.44
N ALA A 193 -26.79 -4.50 -4.74
CA ALA A 193 -26.71 -4.58 -3.29
C ALA A 193 -25.28 -4.34 -2.77
N THR A 194 -24.29 -4.97 -3.41
CA THR A 194 -22.87 -4.80 -3.08
C THR A 194 -22.41 -3.38 -3.41
N ALA A 195 -22.78 -2.88 -4.59
CA ALA A 195 -22.47 -1.52 -5.02
C ALA A 195 -23.03 -0.47 -4.06
N TYR A 196 -24.30 -0.61 -3.67
CA TYR A 196 -24.95 0.29 -2.71
C TYR A 196 -24.20 0.33 -1.37
N LYS A 197 -23.87 -0.84 -0.80
CA LYS A 197 -23.11 -0.93 0.46
C LYS A 197 -21.75 -0.24 0.35
N LEU A 198 -21.04 -0.45 -0.76
CA LEU A 198 -19.71 0.13 -0.99
C LEU A 198 -19.77 1.65 -1.22
N PHE A 199 -20.71 2.13 -2.02
CA PHE A 199 -20.93 3.57 -2.19
C PHE A 199 -21.39 4.24 -0.89
N TYR A 200 -22.20 3.57 -0.08
CA TYR A 200 -22.60 4.08 1.23
C TYR A 200 -21.40 4.26 2.16
N ASN A 201 -20.51 3.26 2.22
CA ASN A 201 -19.27 3.35 2.99
C ASN A 201 -18.40 4.53 2.52
N ALA A 202 -18.25 4.72 1.22
CA ALA A 202 -17.52 5.86 0.66
C ALA A 202 -18.21 7.19 1.00
N TYR A 203 -19.54 7.25 0.94
CA TYR A 203 -20.33 8.46 1.19
C TYR A 203 -20.25 8.93 2.63
N VAL A 204 -20.25 8.00 3.60
CA VAL A 204 -20.05 8.32 5.03
C VAL A 204 -18.70 9.00 5.28
N LEU A 205 -17.66 8.64 4.52
CA LEU A 205 -16.32 9.22 4.67
C LEU A 205 -16.15 10.54 3.91
N ARG A 206 -16.77 10.67 2.72
CA ARG A 206 -16.63 11.81 1.81
C ARG A 206 -17.98 12.13 1.14
N PRO A 207 -18.93 12.76 1.86
CA PRO A 207 -20.27 13.04 1.33
C PRO A 207 -20.25 14.03 0.15
N ASP A 208 -19.25 14.92 0.10
CA ASP A 208 -19.11 15.95 -0.92
C ASP A 208 -18.32 15.49 -2.16
N TYR A 209 -17.97 14.20 -2.26
CA TYR A 209 -17.25 13.69 -3.44
C TYR A 209 -18.15 13.71 -4.69
N ALA A 210 -17.65 14.34 -5.75
CA ALA A 210 -18.41 14.54 -6.98
C ALA A 210 -18.93 13.22 -7.57
N GLY A 211 -20.22 13.18 -7.89
CA GLY A 211 -20.90 12.02 -8.49
C GLY A 211 -21.10 10.81 -7.56
N LEU A 212 -20.62 10.83 -6.30
CA LEU A 212 -20.81 9.70 -5.38
C LEU A 212 -22.26 9.56 -4.93
N LYS A 213 -22.92 10.69 -4.61
CA LYS A 213 -24.33 10.67 -4.22
C LYS A 213 -25.21 10.11 -5.34
N GLU A 214 -24.98 10.54 -6.57
CA GLU A 214 -25.70 10.04 -7.76
C GLU A 214 -25.52 8.53 -7.92
N LYS A 215 -24.29 8.02 -7.77
CA LYS A 215 -24.01 6.57 -7.81
C LYS A 215 -24.66 5.79 -6.67
N LEU A 216 -24.70 6.37 -5.47
CA LEU A 216 -25.36 5.77 -4.32
C LEU A 216 -26.88 5.69 -4.53
N ASP A 217 -27.49 6.77 -5.00
CA ASP A 217 -28.92 6.84 -5.28
C ASP A 217 -29.30 5.88 -6.43
N GLU A 218 -28.48 5.82 -7.49
CA GLU A 218 -28.64 4.87 -8.59
C GLU A 218 -28.59 3.43 -8.08
N ALA A 219 -27.56 3.06 -7.32
CA ALA A 219 -27.42 1.71 -6.77
C ALA A 219 -28.59 1.36 -5.85
N GLY A 220 -29.05 2.29 -5.02
CA GLY A 220 -30.21 2.07 -4.15
C GLY A 220 -31.52 1.87 -4.92
N SER A 221 -31.70 2.57 -6.03
CA SER A 221 -32.90 2.39 -6.89
C SER A 221 -32.92 1.04 -7.62
N LYS A 222 -31.74 0.51 -7.96
CA LYS A 222 -31.56 -0.75 -8.70
C LYS A 222 -31.37 -1.97 -7.78
N ASP A 223 -31.09 -1.76 -6.49
CA ASP A 223 -31.08 -2.77 -5.43
C ASP A 223 -32.52 -3.19 -5.04
N SER A 224 -33.28 -3.68 -6.02
CA SER A 224 -34.66 -4.11 -5.82
C SER A 224 -35.03 -5.31 -6.68
N VAL A 225 -35.91 -6.16 -6.17
CA VAL A 225 -36.43 -7.30 -6.95
C VAL A 225 -37.19 -6.85 -8.19
N GLN A 226 -37.89 -5.71 -8.16
CA GLN A 226 -38.60 -5.14 -9.30
C GLN A 226 -37.65 -4.80 -10.44
N TYR A 227 -36.49 -4.20 -10.13
CA TYR A 227 -35.46 -3.92 -11.13
C TYR A 227 -35.01 -5.20 -11.83
N TYR A 228 -34.55 -6.20 -11.07
CA TYR A 228 -34.08 -7.48 -11.62
C TYR A 228 -35.15 -8.23 -12.41
N ILE A 229 -36.39 -8.27 -11.93
CA ILE A 229 -37.49 -8.92 -12.67
C ILE A 229 -37.74 -8.18 -13.99
N SER A 230 -37.82 -6.85 -13.96
CA SER A 230 -38.11 -6.05 -15.16
C SER A 230 -37.02 -6.17 -16.22
N GLU A 231 -35.75 -6.16 -15.83
CA GLU A 231 -34.62 -6.31 -16.76
C GLU A 231 -34.53 -7.74 -17.30
N GLY A 232 -34.85 -8.75 -16.47
CA GLY A 232 -34.98 -10.13 -16.92
C GLY A 232 -36.10 -10.32 -17.93
N GLU A 233 -37.25 -9.71 -17.70
CA GLU A 233 -38.41 -9.74 -18.61
C GLU A 233 -38.19 -8.97 -19.92
N LYS A 234 -37.32 -7.97 -19.94
CA LYS A 234 -36.87 -7.32 -21.18
C LYS A 234 -35.88 -8.21 -21.95
N ALA A 235 -34.91 -8.80 -21.25
CA ALA A 235 -33.86 -9.61 -21.85
C ALA A 235 -34.37 -10.95 -22.43
N PHE A 236 -35.34 -11.58 -21.74
CA PHE A 236 -35.85 -12.89 -22.10
C PHE A 236 -36.48 -12.97 -23.50
N PRO A 237 -37.46 -12.13 -23.88
CA PRO A 237 -38.06 -12.16 -25.23
C PRO A 237 -37.09 -11.65 -26.31
N ALA A 238 -36.07 -10.87 -25.95
CA ALA A 238 -35.02 -10.43 -26.86
C ALA A 238 -34.01 -11.55 -27.22
N GLY A 239 -34.18 -12.76 -26.67
CA GLY A 239 -33.26 -13.88 -26.87
C GLY A 239 -31.94 -13.75 -26.10
N ASN A 240 -31.79 -12.73 -25.24
CA ASN A 240 -30.63 -12.55 -24.39
C ASN A 240 -30.78 -13.38 -23.10
N PHE A 241 -30.72 -14.69 -23.28
CA PHE A 241 -31.04 -15.63 -22.22
C PHE A 241 -30.05 -15.60 -21.05
N ASP A 242 -28.75 -15.41 -21.31
CA ASP A 242 -27.76 -15.31 -20.22
C ASP A 242 -28.07 -14.12 -19.31
N ARG A 243 -28.40 -12.97 -19.90
CA ARG A 243 -28.80 -11.79 -19.15
C ARG A 243 -30.08 -12.05 -18.37
N ALA A 244 -31.10 -12.64 -18.99
CA ALA A 244 -32.34 -12.98 -18.30
C ALA A 244 -32.10 -13.90 -17.10
N ILE A 245 -31.25 -14.91 -17.25
CA ILE A 245 -30.86 -15.83 -16.17
C ILE A 245 -30.15 -15.09 -15.03
N ILE A 246 -29.17 -14.23 -15.34
CA ILE A 246 -28.46 -13.42 -14.33
C ILE A 246 -29.45 -12.54 -13.56
N MET A 247 -30.33 -11.84 -14.28
CA MET A 247 -31.33 -10.94 -13.68
C MET A 247 -32.31 -11.70 -12.79
N PHE A 248 -32.91 -12.81 -13.27
CA PHE A 248 -33.83 -13.60 -12.45
C PHE A 248 -33.14 -14.28 -11.26
N LYS A 249 -31.86 -14.64 -11.38
CA LYS A 249 -31.06 -15.12 -10.25
C LYS A 249 -30.81 -14.02 -9.22
N GLY A 250 -30.56 -12.79 -9.67
CA GLY A 250 -30.49 -11.60 -8.80
C GLY A 250 -31.80 -11.37 -8.04
N ALA A 251 -32.95 -11.52 -8.71
CA ALA A 251 -34.25 -11.41 -8.04
C ALA A 251 -34.44 -12.42 -6.88
N LEU A 252 -33.84 -13.61 -6.95
CA LEU A 252 -33.91 -14.62 -5.89
C LEU A 252 -33.15 -14.27 -4.61
N THR A 253 -32.27 -13.27 -4.64
CA THR A 253 -31.57 -12.82 -3.41
C THR A 253 -32.51 -12.06 -2.46
N TYR A 254 -33.68 -11.62 -2.96
CA TYR A 254 -34.69 -10.91 -2.18
C TYR A 254 -35.79 -11.89 -1.75
N LYS A 255 -36.03 -11.99 -0.44
CA LYS A 255 -37.17 -12.75 0.10
C LYS A 255 -38.46 -11.93 -0.04
N GLN A 256 -39.04 -11.89 -1.23
CA GLN A 256 -40.35 -11.28 -1.45
C GLN A 256 -41.39 -12.34 -1.86
N GLU A 257 -42.44 -12.47 -1.06
CA GLU A 257 -43.57 -13.34 -1.36
C GLU A 257 -44.34 -12.85 -2.61
N GLY A 258 -44.86 -13.79 -3.42
CA GLY A 258 -45.66 -13.49 -4.60
C GLY A 258 -44.89 -13.15 -5.88
N VAL A 259 -43.56 -12.98 -5.83
CA VAL A 259 -42.72 -12.84 -7.02
C VAL A 259 -42.23 -14.21 -7.45
N ASP A 260 -42.69 -14.70 -8.60
CA ASP A 260 -42.29 -16.00 -9.13
C ASP A 260 -40.94 -15.95 -9.89
N ALA A 261 -39.92 -15.40 -9.23
CA ALA A 261 -38.54 -15.33 -9.75
C ALA A 261 -37.99 -16.73 -10.04
N SER A 262 -38.38 -17.73 -9.23
CA SER A 262 -37.97 -19.13 -9.37
C SER A 262 -38.50 -19.75 -10.67
N LEU A 263 -39.79 -19.59 -10.99
CA LEU A 263 -40.34 -20.09 -12.24
C LEU A 263 -39.79 -19.33 -13.44
N LYS A 264 -39.63 -18.01 -13.35
CA LYS A 264 -39.03 -17.20 -14.42
C LYS A 264 -37.59 -17.64 -14.72
N LEU A 265 -36.78 -17.87 -13.70
CA LEU A 265 -35.42 -18.41 -13.85
C LEU A 265 -35.44 -19.81 -14.48
N LEU A 266 -36.34 -20.69 -14.03
CA LEU A 266 -36.47 -22.03 -14.60
C LEU A 266 -36.85 -21.98 -16.09
N ASN A 267 -37.86 -21.19 -16.45
CA ASN A 267 -38.29 -21.01 -17.83
C ASN A 267 -37.18 -20.39 -18.68
N ALA A 268 -36.43 -19.42 -18.14
CA ALA A 268 -35.27 -18.84 -18.80
C ALA A 268 -34.20 -19.89 -19.12
N ARG A 269 -33.85 -20.74 -18.14
CA ARG A 269 -32.87 -21.82 -18.32
C ARG A 269 -33.32 -22.85 -19.35
N VAL A 270 -34.56 -23.35 -19.26
CA VAL A 270 -35.08 -24.36 -20.21
C VAL A 270 -35.09 -23.81 -21.63
N THR A 271 -35.54 -22.57 -21.81
CA THR A 271 -35.56 -21.92 -23.14
C THR A 271 -34.16 -21.67 -23.66
N ALA A 272 -33.24 -21.21 -22.81
CA ALA A 272 -31.83 -21.01 -23.16
C ALA A 272 -31.18 -22.32 -23.63
N VAL A 273 -31.39 -23.43 -22.91
CA VAL A 273 -30.87 -24.74 -23.26
C VAL A 273 -31.36 -25.18 -24.65
N ASN A 274 -32.66 -25.08 -24.90
CA ASN A 274 -33.22 -25.43 -26.22
C ASN A 274 -32.68 -24.52 -27.33
N SER A 275 -32.55 -23.22 -27.06
CA SER A 275 -31.94 -22.26 -28.00
C SER A 275 -30.49 -22.60 -28.31
N TYR A 276 -29.68 -22.94 -27.30
CA TYR A 276 -28.28 -23.32 -27.49
C TYR A 276 -28.13 -24.65 -28.20
N PHE A 277 -28.99 -25.65 -27.95
CA PHE A 277 -29.01 -26.86 -28.77
C PHE A 277 -29.36 -26.55 -30.23
N SER A 278 -30.42 -25.78 -30.48
CA SER A 278 -30.81 -25.40 -31.84
C SER A 278 -29.70 -24.63 -32.58
N THR A 279 -29.08 -23.65 -31.89
CA THR A 279 -27.94 -22.89 -32.43
C THR A 279 -26.73 -23.78 -32.70
N GLY A 280 -26.45 -24.74 -31.80
CA GLY A 280 -25.37 -25.71 -31.99
C GLY A 280 -25.60 -26.59 -33.22
N LEU A 281 -26.84 -27.05 -33.45
CA LEU A 281 -27.20 -27.80 -34.66
C LEU A 281 -27.02 -26.96 -35.93
N ALA A 282 -27.49 -25.71 -35.94
CA ALA A 282 -27.30 -24.80 -37.08
C ALA A 282 -25.80 -24.53 -37.38
N MET A 283 -24.97 -24.44 -36.34
CA MET A 283 -23.51 -24.31 -36.49
C MET A 283 -22.86 -25.57 -37.06
N MET A 284 -23.35 -26.76 -36.71
CA MET A 284 -22.91 -28.01 -37.35
C MET A 284 -23.25 -28.04 -38.83
N ASP A 285 -24.48 -27.64 -39.20
CA ASP A 285 -24.92 -27.59 -40.59
C ASP A 285 -24.15 -26.55 -41.42
N SER A 286 -23.56 -25.56 -40.75
CA SER A 286 -22.67 -24.55 -41.35
C SER A 286 -21.19 -24.96 -41.35
N GLU A 287 -20.86 -26.22 -41.06
CA GLU A 287 -19.49 -26.76 -40.97
C GLU A 287 -18.59 -26.11 -39.91
N ARG A 288 -19.18 -25.64 -38.80
CA ARG A 288 -18.48 -24.96 -37.70
C ARG A 288 -18.51 -25.78 -36.41
N PRO A 289 -17.78 -26.91 -36.35
CA PRO A 289 -17.95 -27.89 -35.28
C PRO A 289 -17.49 -27.36 -33.92
N LEU A 290 -16.43 -26.55 -33.86
CA LEU A 290 -15.96 -26.01 -32.57
C LEU A 290 -16.97 -25.00 -32.00
N SER A 291 -17.51 -24.14 -32.87
CA SER A 291 -18.60 -23.22 -32.52
C SER A 291 -19.85 -23.97 -32.02
N ALA A 292 -20.24 -25.05 -32.71
CA ALA A 292 -21.34 -25.92 -32.29
C ALA A 292 -21.08 -26.55 -30.91
N ALA A 293 -19.86 -27.04 -30.68
CA ALA A 293 -19.46 -27.67 -29.44
C ALA A 293 -19.60 -26.70 -28.25
N LEU A 294 -19.19 -25.43 -28.41
CA LEU A 294 -19.34 -24.42 -27.38
C LEU A 294 -20.81 -24.18 -27.01
N MET A 295 -21.73 -24.17 -27.99
CA MET A 295 -23.16 -24.05 -27.73
C MET A 295 -23.72 -25.26 -26.96
N PHE A 296 -23.34 -26.48 -27.35
CA PHE A 296 -23.73 -27.70 -26.63
C PHE A 296 -23.16 -27.79 -25.22
N ILE A 297 -21.92 -27.36 -25.02
CA ILE A 297 -21.29 -27.27 -23.68
C ILE A 297 -22.07 -26.27 -22.81
N LYS A 298 -22.44 -25.12 -23.37
CA LYS A 298 -23.23 -24.10 -22.66
C LYS A 298 -24.60 -24.63 -22.27
N ALA A 299 -25.30 -25.31 -23.20
CA ALA A 299 -26.55 -25.99 -22.93
C ALA A 299 -26.41 -27.02 -21.78
N LYS A 300 -25.42 -27.92 -21.86
CA LYS A 300 -25.14 -28.92 -20.81
C LYS A 300 -24.85 -28.28 -19.45
N SER A 301 -24.10 -27.17 -19.42
CA SER A 301 -23.80 -26.49 -18.15
C SER A 301 -25.04 -25.90 -17.49
N LEU A 302 -25.97 -25.35 -18.27
CA LEU A 302 -27.23 -24.82 -17.74
C LEU A 302 -28.18 -25.92 -17.26
N MET A 303 -28.13 -27.11 -17.88
CA MET A 303 -28.93 -28.26 -17.45
C MET A 303 -28.55 -28.75 -16.05
N ALA A 304 -27.30 -28.61 -15.62
CA ALA A 304 -26.86 -29.01 -14.28
C ALA A 304 -27.59 -28.25 -13.15
N ASP A 305 -28.09 -27.05 -13.44
CA ASP A 305 -28.84 -26.22 -12.50
C ASP A 305 -30.38 -26.38 -12.62
N ILE A 306 -30.86 -27.29 -13.48
CA ILE A 306 -32.28 -27.56 -13.67
C ILE A 306 -32.65 -28.81 -12.86
N ARG A 307 -33.79 -28.76 -12.15
CA ARG A 307 -34.27 -29.92 -11.39
C ARG A 307 -34.57 -31.10 -12.31
N GLU A 308 -34.28 -32.31 -11.84
CA GLU A 308 -34.41 -33.55 -12.60
C GLU A 308 -35.81 -33.78 -13.18
N ASP A 309 -36.87 -33.43 -12.43
CA ASP A 309 -38.27 -33.53 -12.87
C ASP A 309 -38.59 -32.69 -14.11
N LYS A 310 -37.79 -31.66 -14.38
CA LYS A 310 -37.95 -30.73 -15.51
C LYS A 310 -37.00 -31.00 -16.67
N LEU A 311 -36.00 -31.86 -16.48
CA LEU A 311 -35.06 -32.24 -17.56
C LEU A 311 -35.75 -33.04 -18.67
N SER A 312 -36.80 -33.79 -18.34
CA SER A 312 -37.59 -34.58 -19.30
C SER A 312 -38.23 -33.73 -20.42
N ALA A 313 -38.42 -32.42 -20.20
CA ALA A 313 -38.95 -31.49 -21.19
C ALA A 313 -37.90 -30.98 -22.19
N ILE A 314 -36.62 -31.34 -22.01
CA ILE A 314 -35.51 -30.91 -22.85
C ILE A 314 -35.11 -32.04 -23.79
N ALA A 315 -35.27 -31.82 -25.09
CA ALA A 315 -34.82 -32.76 -26.11
C ALA A 315 -33.31 -32.61 -26.35
N VAL A 316 -32.50 -33.46 -25.71
CA VAL A 316 -31.05 -33.46 -25.89
C VAL A 316 -30.68 -34.14 -27.22
N PRO A 317 -30.02 -33.45 -28.17
CA PRO A 317 -29.63 -34.00 -29.47
C PRO A 317 -28.41 -34.93 -29.35
N SER A 318 -28.58 -36.04 -28.63
CA SER A 318 -27.48 -36.93 -28.24
C SER A 318 -26.79 -37.57 -29.44
N ARG A 319 -27.54 -37.89 -30.50
CA ARG A 319 -26.99 -38.47 -31.73
C ARG A 319 -26.06 -37.47 -32.43
N GLU A 320 -26.47 -36.22 -32.51
CA GLU A 320 -25.73 -35.13 -33.16
C GLU A 320 -24.51 -34.74 -32.34
N ILE A 321 -24.62 -34.70 -31.00
CA ILE A 321 -23.48 -34.51 -30.10
C ILE A 321 -22.45 -35.63 -30.30
N ASN A 322 -22.88 -36.90 -30.36
CA ASN A 322 -21.96 -38.02 -30.59
C ASN A 322 -21.29 -37.96 -31.98
N ARG A 323 -22.02 -37.52 -33.00
CA ARG A 323 -21.46 -37.25 -34.34
C ARG A 323 -20.41 -36.13 -34.28
N LEU A 324 -20.74 -35.03 -33.60
CA LEU A 324 -19.84 -33.89 -33.44
C LEU A 324 -18.56 -34.28 -32.71
N VAL A 325 -18.66 -35.03 -31.62
CA VAL A 325 -17.48 -35.50 -30.84
C VAL A 325 -16.50 -36.27 -31.73
N LYS A 326 -16.99 -37.16 -32.59
CA LYS A 326 -16.15 -37.88 -33.57
C LYS A 326 -15.50 -36.94 -34.58
N GLU A 327 -16.25 -35.96 -35.09
CA GLU A 327 -15.72 -34.95 -36.03
C GLU A 327 -14.63 -34.09 -35.38
N LEU A 328 -14.87 -33.61 -34.16
CA LEU A 328 -13.89 -32.83 -33.38
C LEU A 328 -12.61 -33.63 -33.16
N TYR A 329 -12.72 -34.94 -32.89
CA TYR A 329 -11.55 -35.79 -32.67
C TYR A 329 -10.69 -35.89 -33.92
N VAL A 330 -11.31 -36.15 -35.08
CA VAL A 330 -10.62 -36.21 -36.38
C VAL A 330 -9.94 -34.87 -36.71
N LYS A 331 -10.65 -33.75 -36.54
CA LYS A 331 -10.10 -32.41 -36.79
C LYS A 331 -8.97 -32.07 -35.82
N GLY A 332 -9.14 -32.36 -34.53
CA GLY A 332 -8.12 -32.14 -33.51
C GLY A 332 -6.85 -32.95 -33.76
N ALA A 333 -6.98 -34.23 -34.12
CA ALA A 333 -5.84 -35.08 -34.47
C ALA A 333 -5.12 -34.58 -35.74
N ALA A 334 -5.87 -34.11 -36.74
CA ALA A 334 -5.29 -33.54 -37.95
C ALA A 334 -4.50 -32.25 -37.67
N GLU A 335 -5.05 -31.33 -36.87
CA GLU A 335 -4.35 -30.12 -36.44
C GLU A 335 -3.09 -30.45 -35.62
N ALA A 336 -3.18 -31.41 -34.68
CA ALA A 336 -2.03 -31.84 -33.89
C ALA A 336 -0.91 -32.41 -34.78
N LYS A 337 -1.25 -33.18 -35.81
CA LYS A 337 -0.28 -33.71 -36.80
C LYS A 337 0.34 -32.61 -37.66
N ALA A 338 -0.40 -31.55 -37.95
CA ALA A 338 0.08 -30.39 -38.69
C ALA A 338 0.89 -29.40 -37.81
N GLY A 339 1.01 -29.63 -36.51
CA GLY A 339 1.67 -28.74 -35.56
C GLY A 339 0.80 -27.57 -35.09
N GLY A 340 -0.49 -27.57 -35.41
CA GLY A 340 -1.50 -26.61 -34.91
C GLY A 340 -1.98 -27.00 -33.52
N PHE A 341 -1.09 -26.99 -32.54
CA PHE A 341 -1.37 -27.52 -31.20
C PHE A 341 -2.45 -26.73 -30.46
N GLU A 342 -2.52 -25.41 -30.65
CA GLU A 342 -3.49 -24.53 -30.00
C GLU A 342 -4.92 -24.86 -30.49
N ALA A 343 -5.09 -25.02 -31.81
CA ALA A 343 -6.35 -25.46 -32.42
C ALA A 343 -6.72 -26.88 -31.98
N ALA A 344 -5.77 -27.81 -32.03
CA ALA A 344 -5.94 -29.18 -31.58
C ALA A 344 -6.41 -29.25 -30.11
N TYR A 345 -5.80 -28.44 -29.24
CA TYR A 345 -6.17 -28.33 -27.84
C TYR A 345 -7.63 -27.90 -27.66
N LEU A 346 -8.12 -26.95 -28.45
CA LEU A 346 -9.51 -26.50 -28.36
C LEU A 346 -10.49 -27.60 -28.75
N TYR A 347 -10.20 -28.36 -29.80
CA TYR A 347 -10.99 -29.53 -30.18
C TYR A 347 -11.00 -30.59 -29.05
N MET A 348 -9.82 -30.94 -28.51
CA MET A 348 -9.73 -31.93 -27.43
C MET A 348 -10.38 -31.44 -26.12
N ARG A 349 -10.26 -30.14 -25.81
CA ARG A 349 -10.93 -29.49 -24.69
C ARG A 349 -12.44 -29.60 -24.85
N ALA A 350 -12.97 -29.29 -26.04
CA ALA A 350 -14.39 -29.38 -26.33
C ALA A 350 -14.93 -30.81 -26.16
N ILE A 351 -14.23 -31.81 -26.69
CA ILE A 351 -14.57 -33.23 -26.49
C ILE A 351 -14.60 -33.57 -25.00
N SER A 352 -13.54 -33.22 -24.25
CA SER A 352 -13.47 -33.56 -22.82
C SER A 352 -14.58 -32.93 -21.97
N ARG A 353 -15.20 -31.83 -22.45
CA ARG A 353 -16.35 -31.19 -21.79
C ARG A 353 -17.69 -31.77 -22.25
N LEU A 354 -17.78 -32.21 -23.50
CA LEU A 354 -19.00 -32.85 -24.04
C LEU A 354 -19.12 -34.30 -23.58
N GLU A 355 -18.02 -35.04 -23.59
CA GLU A 355 -17.96 -36.46 -23.29
C GLU A 355 -16.65 -36.81 -22.55
N PRO A 356 -16.62 -36.63 -21.21
CA PRO A 356 -15.43 -36.86 -20.40
C PRO A 356 -14.87 -38.29 -20.48
N GLY A 357 -15.72 -39.28 -20.83
CA GLY A 357 -15.34 -40.68 -20.99
C GLY A 357 -14.83 -41.07 -22.38
N TYR A 358 -14.64 -40.11 -23.30
CA TYR A 358 -14.12 -40.40 -24.63
C TYR A 358 -12.70 -41.02 -24.55
N PRO A 359 -12.41 -42.13 -25.25
CA PRO A 359 -11.12 -42.81 -25.16
C PRO A 359 -9.93 -41.89 -25.43
N GLU A 360 -8.87 -42.03 -24.63
CA GLU A 360 -7.57 -41.37 -24.81
C GLU A 360 -7.57 -39.82 -24.76
N ILE A 361 -8.74 -39.19 -24.57
CA ILE A 361 -8.88 -37.73 -24.66
C ILE A 361 -8.05 -36.98 -23.61
N ALA A 362 -7.94 -37.53 -22.40
CA ALA A 362 -7.17 -36.93 -21.33
C ALA A 362 -5.67 -36.94 -21.68
N THR A 363 -5.15 -38.11 -22.06
CA THR A 363 -3.75 -38.30 -22.44
C THR A 363 -3.38 -37.42 -23.64
N GLU A 364 -4.21 -37.39 -24.68
CA GLU A 364 -3.94 -36.61 -25.89
C GLU A 364 -4.00 -35.10 -25.60
N LYS A 365 -4.98 -34.65 -24.80
CA LYS A 365 -5.07 -33.26 -24.36
C LYS A 365 -3.84 -32.84 -23.57
N ASP A 366 -3.34 -33.67 -22.65
CA ASP A 366 -2.16 -33.35 -21.84
C ASP A 366 -0.88 -33.34 -22.69
N ARG A 367 -0.74 -34.27 -23.63
CA ARG A 367 0.34 -34.26 -24.62
C ARG A 367 0.35 -32.95 -25.43
N ILE A 368 -0.80 -32.50 -25.91
CA ILE A 368 -0.93 -31.25 -26.67
C ILE A 368 -0.62 -30.03 -25.79
N LYS A 369 -1.12 -30.02 -24.54
CA LYS A 369 -0.79 -28.95 -23.57
C LYS A 369 0.72 -28.79 -23.38
N ASP A 370 1.45 -29.90 -23.30
CA ASP A 370 2.90 -29.86 -23.13
C ASP A 370 3.61 -29.28 -24.36
N GLU A 371 3.12 -29.56 -25.57
CA GLU A 371 3.64 -28.92 -26.79
C GLU A 371 3.34 -27.41 -26.83
N ILE A 372 2.14 -26.97 -26.43
CA ILE A 372 1.81 -25.54 -26.31
C ILE A 372 2.74 -24.87 -25.30
N ARG A 373 2.93 -25.48 -24.12
CA ARG A 373 3.81 -24.93 -23.06
C ARG A 373 5.26 -24.79 -23.51
N LYS A 374 5.76 -25.74 -24.30
CA LYS A 374 7.12 -25.65 -24.88
C LYS A 374 7.28 -24.45 -25.82
N ARG A 375 6.21 -24.06 -26.52
CA ARG A 375 6.25 -23.00 -27.55
C ARG A 375 5.86 -21.62 -27.01
N SER A 376 4.90 -21.56 -26.11
CA SER A 376 4.41 -20.31 -25.52
C SER A 376 5.39 -19.68 -24.54
N ILE A 377 6.32 -20.49 -24.00
CA ILE A 377 7.35 -20.04 -23.06
C ILE A 377 8.69 -20.02 -23.78
N GLN A 378 9.21 -18.82 -23.99
CA GLN A 378 10.56 -18.66 -24.52
C GLN A 378 11.59 -19.19 -23.54
N SER A 379 12.67 -19.76 -24.07
CA SER A 379 13.79 -20.28 -23.30
C SER A 379 15.07 -19.50 -23.55
N LEU A 380 15.76 -19.14 -22.46
CA LEU A 380 17.01 -18.38 -22.48
C LEU A 380 18.14 -19.25 -21.91
N ALA A 381 19.07 -19.63 -22.79
CA ALA A 381 20.33 -20.23 -22.40
C ALA A 381 21.34 -19.16 -21.99
N ILE A 382 22.06 -19.41 -20.91
CA ILE A 382 23.09 -18.49 -20.40
C ILE A 382 24.41 -19.24 -20.37
N ILE A 383 25.38 -18.68 -21.10
CA ILE A 383 26.77 -19.14 -21.06
C ILE A 383 27.51 -18.30 -20.01
N PRO A 384 28.37 -18.91 -19.17
CA PRO A 384 29.22 -18.16 -18.26
C PRO A 384 30.00 -17.06 -18.97
N PHE A 385 29.90 -15.85 -18.43
CA PHE A 385 30.59 -14.69 -18.96
C PHE A 385 32.09 -14.90 -18.81
N LYS A 386 32.88 -14.42 -19.78
CA LYS A 386 34.35 -14.53 -19.70
C LYS A 386 34.90 -13.45 -18.75
N GLY A 387 35.78 -13.85 -17.84
CA GLY A 387 36.52 -12.92 -16.97
C GLY A 387 37.67 -12.22 -17.71
N THR A 388 38.30 -11.26 -17.05
CA THR A 388 39.53 -10.61 -17.58
C THR A 388 40.75 -11.49 -17.28
N SER A 389 41.90 -11.19 -17.91
CA SER A 389 43.16 -11.90 -17.61
C SER A 389 43.64 -11.72 -16.17
N TYR A 390 43.23 -10.64 -15.50
CA TYR A 390 43.63 -10.28 -14.14
C TYR A 390 42.53 -10.54 -13.09
N SER A 391 41.31 -10.89 -13.52
CA SER A 391 40.20 -11.34 -12.67
C SER A 391 39.38 -12.38 -13.44
N SER A 392 39.91 -13.61 -13.47
CA SER A 392 39.33 -14.74 -14.21
C SER A 392 37.98 -15.19 -13.65
N ASP A 393 37.72 -14.92 -12.38
CA ASP A 393 36.51 -15.28 -11.63
C ASP A 393 35.36 -14.27 -11.80
N ALA A 394 35.64 -13.02 -12.20
CA ALA A 394 34.64 -11.97 -12.33
C ALA A 394 33.47 -12.35 -13.26
N GLY A 395 33.75 -13.07 -14.34
CA GLY A 395 32.74 -13.53 -15.29
C GLY A 395 31.75 -14.52 -14.65
N GLY A 396 32.25 -15.46 -13.85
CA GLY A 396 31.42 -16.40 -13.09
C GLY A 396 30.54 -15.66 -12.08
N VAL A 397 31.12 -14.73 -11.31
CA VAL A 397 30.41 -13.93 -10.31
C VAL A 397 29.27 -13.09 -10.92
N ILE A 398 29.52 -12.46 -12.08
CA ILE A 398 28.48 -11.72 -12.81
C ILE A 398 27.40 -12.66 -13.32
N THR A 399 27.77 -13.81 -13.87
CA THR A 399 26.82 -14.81 -14.37
C THR A 399 25.90 -15.31 -13.25
N SER A 400 26.46 -15.69 -12.10
CA SER A 400 25.68 -16.13 -10.94
C SER A 400 24.72 -15.03 -10.47
N SER A 401 25.16 -13.78 -10.42
CA SER A 401 24.31 -12.65 -10.03
C SER A 401 23.15 -12.40 -11.01
N ILE A 402 23.40 -12.59 -12.31
CA ILE A 402 22.36 -12.52 -13.34
C ILE A 402 21.38 -13.69 -13.15
N LEU A 403 21.88 -14.92 -13.02
CA LEU A 403 21.05 -16.11 -12.80
C LEU A 403 20.14 -15.96 -11.57
N ASP A 404 20.69 -15.51 -10.44
CA ASP A 404 19.94 -15.26 -9.21
C ASP A 404 18.77 -14.30 -9.45
N TYR A 405 19.01 -13.19 -10.16
CA TYR A 405 17.95 -12.26 -10.53
C TYR A 405 16.91 -12.93 -11.43
N LEU A 406 17.35 -13.61 -12.49
CA LEU A 406 16.43 -14.20 -13.47
C LEU A 406 15.56 -15.27 -12.81
N TYR A 407 16.11 -16.12 -11.95
CA TYR A 407 15.32 -17.13 -11.23
C TYR A 407 14.32 -16.49 -10.27
N ARG A 408 14.68 -15.38 -9.62
CA ARG A 408 13.78 -14.67 -8.70
C ARG A 408 12.67 -13.92 -9.44
N ASP A 409 13.01 -13.20 -10.50
CA ASP A 409 12.15 -12.15 -11.05
C ASP A 409 11.58 -12.51 -12.44
N LEU A 410 12.18 -13.44 -13.18
CA LEU A 410 11.78 -13.81 -14.55
C LEU A 410 11.50 -15.31 -14.76
N SER A 411 11.65 -16.17 -13.75
CA SER A 411 11.42 -17.63 -13.88
C SER A 411 9.99 -18.00 -14.32
N ARG A 412 9.02 -17.11 -14.06
CA ARG A 412 7.63 -17.25 -14.50
C ARG A 412 7.35 -16.70 -15.90
N ASP A 413 8.32 -16.03 -16.51
CA ASP A 413 8.22 -15.41 -17.82
C ASP A 413 9.00 -16.19 -18.87
N VAL A 414 10.25 -16.52 -18.54
CA VAL A 414 11.19 -17.21 -19.43
C VAL A 414 11.75 -18.47 -18.76
N LYS A 415 11.94 -19.52 -19.55
CA LYS A 415 12.59 -20.75 -19.09
C LYS A 415 14.11 -20.54 -19.11
N ILE A 416 14.74 -20.54 -17.93
CA ILE A 416 16.18 -20.30 -17.79
C ILE A 416 16.93 -21.62 -17.90
N LEU A 417 17.92 -21.67 -18.78
CA LEU A 417 18.76 -22.83 -19.03
C LEU A 417 20.22 -22.48 -18.77
N GLU A 418 20.76 -22.93 -17.64
CA GLU A 418 22.20 -22.86 -17.39
C GLU A 418 22.93 -23.89 -18.25
N ARG A 419 24.05 -23.48 -18.85
CA ARG A 419 24.86 -24.35 -19.71
C ARG A 419 26.33 -24.19 -19.37
N GLY A 420 26.98 -25.30 -19.04
CA GLY A 420 28.42 -25.34 -18.80
C GLY A 420 29.21 -24.99 -20.06
N ALA A 421 30.31 -24.25 -19.89
CA ALA A 421 31.19 -23.84 -20.98
C ALA A 421 32.07 -25.01 -21.45
N ASN A 422 31.60 -25.83 -22.39
CA ASN A 422 32.52 -26.65 -23.18
C ASN A 422 33.22 -25.74 -24.19
N GLU A 423 34.44 -25.29 -23.88
CA GLU A 423 35.21 -24.33 -24.69
C GLU A 423 35.34 -24.73 -26.16
N ALA A 424 35.44 -26.04 -26.45
CA ALA A 424 35.50 -26.55 -27.82
C ALA A 424 34.20 -26.29 -28.60
N LEU A 425 33.03 -26.46 -27.95
CA LEU A 425 31.72 -26.18 -28.55
C LEU A 425 31.44 -24.68 -28.67
N LEU A 426 31.95 -23.87 -27.72
CA LEU A 426 31.82 -22.42 -27.74
C LEU A 426 32.72 -21.75 -28.79
N ARG A 427 33.96 -22.22 -28.98
CA ARG A 427 34.81 -21.73 -30.07
C ARG A 427 34.26 -22.12 -31.43
N GLU A 428 33.78 -23.34 -31.58
CA GLU A 428 33.17 -23.78 -32.84
C GLU A 428 31.88 -23.00 -33.14
N SER A 429 31.06 -22.67 -32.14
CA SER A 429 29.86 -21.84 -32.31
C SER A 429 30.18 -20.36 -32.53
N GLU A 430 31.14 -19.75 -31.83
CA GLU A 430 31.58 -18.36 -32.05
C GLU A 430 32.17 -18.16 -33.47
N VAL A 431 32.93 -19.13 -33.95
CA VAL A 431 33.45 -19.14 -35.33
C VAL A 431 32.31 -19.29 -36.35
N LYS A 432 31.31 -20.12 -36.07
CA LYS A 432 30.11 -20.27 -36.93
C LYS A 432 29.18 -19.06 -36.88
N MET A 433 29.09 -18.36 -35.74
CA MET A 433 28.26 -17.17 -35.53
C MET A 433 28.89 -15.90 -36.12
N SER A 434 30.22 -15.83 -36.20
CA SER A 434 30.94 -14.69 -36.81
C SER A 434 30.93 -14.71 -38.35
N GLN A 435 30.60 -15.85 -38.98
CA GLN A 435 30.55 -16.00 -40.43
C GLN A 435 29.16 -15.86 -41.06
N GLY A 436 28.08 -15.76 -40.27
CA GLY A 436 26.70 -15.60 -40.74
C GLY A 436 26.15 -16.82 -41.49
N GLY A 437 25.15 -17.52 -40.92
CA GLY A 437 24.49 -18.67 -41.55
C GLY A 437 24.34 -19.91 -40.65
N GLU A 438 23.76 -20.98 -41.20
CA GLU A 438 23.18 -22.21 -40.58
C GLU A 438 23.86 -22.84 -39.35
N GLY A 439 25.13 -22.53 -39.06
CA GLY A 439 25.86 -23.09 -37.91
C GLY A 439 25.34 -22.67 -36.53
N ALA A 440 24.69 -21.51 -36.41
CA ALA A 440 24.09 -21.05 -35.15
C ALA A 440 22.76 -21.77 -34.81
N LYS A 441 21.97 -22.15 -35.84
CA LYS A 441 20.73 -22.92 -35.68
C LYS A 441 21.00 -24.30 -35.05
N GLY A 442 22.05 -24.98 -35.50
CA GLY A 442 22.43 -26.30 -34.97
C GLY A 442 22.84 -26.26 -33.49
N PHE A 443 23.55 -25.21 -33.06
CA PHE A 443 23.97 -25.06 -31.66
C PHE A 443 22.80 -24.76 -30.72
N LEU A 444 21.87 -23.88 -31.11
CA LEU A 444 20.70 -23.57 -30.27
C LEU A 444 19.68 -24.71 -30.21
N GLN A 445 19.52 -25.46 -31.32
CA GLN A 445 18.78 -26.72 -31.30
C GLN A 445 19.41 -27.76 -30.36
N LEU A 446 20.75 -27.88 -30.34
CA LEU A 446 21.46 -28.76 -29.38
C LEU A 446 21.28 -28.30 -27.92
N LEU A 447 21.22 -26.99 -27.68
CA LEU A 447 21.00 -26.43 -26.34
C LEU A 447 19.54 -26.49 -25.88
N GLY A 448 18.61 -26.71 -26.80
CA GLY A 448 17.16 -26.69 -26.56
C GLY A 448 16.67 -25.32 -26.07
N ALA A 449 17.23 -24.23 -26.62
CA ALA A 449 16.97 -22.86 -26.21
C ALA A 449 16.55 -21.96 -27.39
N ASP A 450 15.63 -21.03 -27.16
CA ASP A 450 15.17 -20.05 -28.15
C ASP A 450 16.11 -18.85 -28.25
N TYR A 451 16.77 -18.52 -27.14
CA TYR A 451 17.69 -17.40 -27.02
C TYR A 451 18.96 -17.79 -26.27
N LEU A 452 20.05 -17.08 -26.56
CA LEU A 452 21.35 -17.26 -25.93
C LEU A 452 21.90 -15.92 -25.44
N LEU A 453 22.24 -15.85 -24.16
CA LEU A 453 22.97 -14.73 -23.57
C LEU A 453 24.47 -15.05 -23.52
N LEU A 454 25.25 -14.16 -24.11
CA LEU A 454 26.72 -14.20 -24.12
C LEU A 454 27.24 -12.88 -23.54
N GLY A 455 28.36 -12.92 -22.83
CA GLY A 455 29.02 -11.70 -22.38
C GLY A 455 30.46 -11.87 -21.92
N ASP A 456 31.16 -10.74 -21.88
CA ASP A 456 32.56 -10.63 -21.52
C ASP A 456 32.73 -9.48 -20.52
N VAL A 457 33.48 -9.73 -19.45
CA VAL A 457 33.89 -8.70 -18.50
C VAL A 457 35.10 -7.98 -19.09
N VAL A 458 34.92 -6.70 -19.41
CA VAL A 458 35.94 -5.86 -20.04
C VAL A 458 36.84 -5.21 -18.99
N ASN A 459 36.24 -4.67 -17.92
CA ASN A 459 36.97 -4.10 -16.78
C ASN A 459 36.41 -4.65 -15.47
N TYR A 460 37.31 -4.93 -14.53
CA TYR A 460 36.97 -5.32 -13.15
C TYR A 460 38.12 -4.95 -12.22
N LYS A 461 38.22 -3.67 -11.82
CA LYS A 461 39.36 -3.16 -11.05
C LYS A 461 38.97 -2.05 -10.07
N VAL A 462 39.82 -1.88 -9.05
CA VAL A 462 39.79 -0.72 -8.14
C VAL A 462 41.06 0.09 -8.36
N GLU A 463 40.89 1.39 -8.58
CA GLU A 463 41.96 2.38 -8.63
C GLU A 463 42.01 3.11 -7.29
N SER A 464 43.18 3.23 -6.68
CA SER A 464 43.37 3.89 -5.39
C SER A 464 44.46 4.94 -5.49
N ASN A 465 44.15 6.15 -5.03
CA ASN A 465 45.10 7.25 -4.90
C ASN A 465 45.15 7.69 -3.42
N VAL A 466 46.35 7.79 -2.87
CA VAL A 466 46.59 8.19 -1.48
C VAL A 466 47.57 9.35 -1.47
N ALA A 467 47.15 10.49 -0.95
CA ALA A 467 47.96 11.70 -0.86
C ALA A 467 48.19 12.07 0.60
N GLU A 468 49.46 12.05 1.02
CA GLU A 468 49.86 12.49 2.36
C GLU A 468 50.27 13.96 2.35
N MET A 469 49.77 14.72 3.32
CA MET A 469 50.06 16.14 3.50
C MET A 469 50.48 16.41 4.95
N ASN A 470 51.45 17.30 5.13
CA ASN A 470 51.82 17.81 6.45
C ASN A 470 51.11 19.14 6.68
N LYS A 471 50.30 19.22 7.73
CA LYS A 471 49.66 20.46 8.15
C LYS A 471 50.42 21.06 9.33
N MET A 472 50.77 22.33 9.22
CA MET A 472 51.45 23.08 10.29
C MET A 472 50.47 24.08 10.89
N VAL A 473 50.36 24.07 12.22
CA VAL A 473 49.53 25.02 12.97
C VAL A 473 50.36 25.58 14.11
N ARG A 474 50.43 26.91 14.20
CA ARG A 474 51.02 27.56 15.37
C ARG A 474 49.97 27.60 16.48
N ALA A 475 50.23 26.88 17.57
CA ALA A 475 49.29 26.73 18.66
C ALA A 475 49.96 27.00 20.01
N ARG A 476 49.17 27.47 20.98
CA ARG A 476 49.59 27.60 22.37
C ARG A 476 49.73 26.21 22.98
N THR A 477 50.92 25.84 23.41
CA THR A 477 51.23 24.54 24.01
C THR A 477 51.43 24.62 25.52
N GLY A 478 51.59 25.81 26.08
CA GLY A 478 51.61 26.01 27.54
C GLY A 478 51.80 27.47 27.91
N SER A 479 52.09 27.73 29.18
CA SER A 479 52.53 29.04 29.66
C SER A 479 53.82 28.90 30.46
N LYS A 480 54.72 29.88 30.35
CA LYS A 480 55.90 30.01 31.20
C LYS A 480 55.73 31.21 32.14
N LYS A 481 56.17 31.06 33.38
CA LYS A 481 56.26 32.17 34.34
C LYS A 481 57.53 32.95 34.07
N VAL A 482 57.39 34.17 33.58
CA VAL A 482 58.49 35.11 33.37
C VAL A 482 58.41 36.22 34.40
N ALA A 483 59.56 36.77 34.78
CA ALA A 483 59.61 37.90 35.71
C ALA A 483 58.78 39.06 35.15
N ASN A 484 57.91 39.62 35.98
CA ASN A 484 57.04 40.71 35.58
C ASN A 484 57.84 42.02 35.52
N PRO A 485 58.07 42.62 34.34
CA PRO A 485 58.83 43.87 34.24
C PRO A 485 58.21 45.00 35.08
N ALA A 486 56.88 45.00 35.22
CA ALA A 486 56.18 45.97 36.06
C ALA A 486 56.48 45.80 37.57
N HIS A 487 56.74 44.58 38.04
CA HIS A 487 57.19 44.34 39.42
C HIS A 487 58.65 44.77 39.63
N ASP A 488 59.50 44.59 38.62
CA ASP A 488 60.90 45.05 38.68
C ASP A 488 61.03 46.58 38.62
N GLU A 489 60.15 47.25 37.89
CA GLU A 489 60.00 48.71 37.93
C GLU A 489 59.40 49.18 39.26
N TRP A 490 58.35 48.51 39.74
CA TRP A 490 57.78 48.79 41.07
C TRP A 490 58.81 48.63 42.19
N LYS A 491 59.72 47.66 42.11
CA LYS A 491 60.80 47.49 43.09
C LYS A 491 61.72 48.71 43.21
N LYS A 492 61.86 49.50 42.15
CA LYS A 492 62.73 50.70 42.11
C LYS A 492 62.08 51.88 42.81
N ASP A 493 60.80 52.14 42.55
CA ASP A 493 60.11 53.35 43.04
C ASP A 493 59.10 53.10 44.18
N LYS A 494 58.70 51.84 44.43
CA LYS A 494 57.80 51.33 45.49
C LYS A 494 56.51 52.13 45.69
N LYS A 495 55.94 52.69 44.61
CA LYS A 495 54.67 53.41 44.64
C LYS A 495 53.53 52.51 44.17
N GLY A 496 52.46 52.45 44.97
CA GLY A 496 51.26 51.65 44.68
C GLY A 496 51.39 50.19 45.11
N GLU A 497 50.32 49.42 44.85
CA GLU A 497 50.23 47.99 45.16
C GLU A 497 51.20 47.18 44.30
N ALA A 498 51.89 46.20 44.89
CA ALA A 498 52.94 45.45 44.23
C ALA A 498 52.37 44.55 43.12
N PRO A 499 52.80 44.69 41.86
CA PRO A 499 52.42 43.77 40.80
C PRO A 499 52.93 42.35 41.11
N PRO A 500 52.29 41.28 40.61
CA PRO A 500 52.79 39.92 40.80
C PRO A 500 54.24 39.79 40.32
N GLN A 501 55.08 39.09 41.09
CA GLN A 501 56.50 38.89 40.75
C GLN A 501 56.71 38.20 39.39
N PHE A 502 55.73 37.39 38.96
CA PHE A 502 55.76 36.68 37.68
C PHE A 502 54.46 36.89 36.92
N ILE A 503 54.56 36.97 35.59
CA ILE A 503 53.42 36.92 34.65
C ILE A 503 53.51 35.64 33.82
N GLU A 504 52.36 35.13 33.39
CA GLU A 504 52.30 33.98 32.48
C GLU A 504 52.34 34.44 31.03
N GLU A 505 53.40 34.04 30.32
CA GLU A 505 53.54 34.28 28.88
C GLU A 505 53.19 32.98 28.13
N PRO A 506 52.29 33.01 27.12
CA PRO A 506 51.93 31.81 26.37
C PRO A 506 53.13 31.33 25.52
N ILE A 507 53.41 30.03 25.61
CA ILE A 507 54.35 29.34 24.72
C ILE A 507 53.56 28.93 23.48
N ASN A 508 53.94 29.49 22.32
CA ASN A 508 53.39 29.13 21.03
C ASN A 508 54.43 28.33 20.23
N GLU A 509 54.05 27.12 19.82
CA GLU A 509 54.90 26.23 19.03
C GLU A 509 54.23 25.91 17.69
N ASP A 510 55.04 25.66 16.67
CA ASP A 510 54.56 25.22 15.35
C ASP A 510 54.41 23.71 15.36
N ILE A 511 53.18 23.24 15.47
CA ILE A 511 52.85 21.82 15.53
C ILE A 511 52.58 21.32 14.12
N ARG A 512 53.32 20.28 13.72
CA ARG A 512 53.09 19.56 12.46
C ARG A 512 52.37 18.25 12.73
N TYR A 513 51.32 17.98 11.98
CA TYR A 513 50.62 16.70 12.00
C TYR A 513 50.27 16.25 10.58
N LYS A 514 50.25 14.94 10.34
CA LYS A 514 49.92 14.41 9.01
C LYS A 514 48.41 14.31 8.81
N THR A 515 48.01 14.59 7.58
CA THR A 515 46.68 14.32 7.06
C THR A 515 46.82 13.49 5.79
N THR A 516 46.06 12.40 5.69
CA THR A 516 46.09 11.51 4.52
C THR A 516 44.75 11.58 3.82
N HIS A 517 44.74 11.97 2.55
CA HIS A 517 43.58 11.97 1.68
C HIS A 517 43.55 10.69 0.86
N TYR A 518 42.41 9.99 0.88
CA TYR A 518 42.16 8.78 0.12
C TYR A 518 41.11 9.06 -0.95
N ASN A 519 41.38 8.67 -2.19
CA ASN A 519 40.41 8.60 -3.27
C ASN A 519 40.49 7.19 -3.87
N LYS A 520 39.36 6.46 -3.86
CA LYS A 520 39.23 5.15 -4.51
C LYS A 520 38.12 5.17 -5.53
N SER A 521 38.33 4.49 -6.65
CA SER A 521 37.28 4.24 -7.63
C SER A 521 37.24 2.79 -8.09
N GLY A 522 36.08 2.14 -7.97
CA GLY A 522 35.82 0.82 -8.54
C GLY A 522 35.17 0.94 -9.91
N VAL A 523 35.71 0.26 -10.92
CA VAL A 523 35.19 0.27 -12.29
C VAL A 523 34.88 -1.16 -12.74
N ILE A 524 33.63 -1.38 -13.15
CA ILE A 524 33.21 -2.61 -13.82
C ILE A 524 32.57 -2.26 -15.16
N THR A 525 32.99 -2.94 -16.21
CA THR A 525 32.45 -2.83 -17.57
C THR A 525 32.19 -4.23 -18.12
N VAL A 526 30.98 -4.48 -18.62
CA VAL A 526 30.58 -5.77 -19.19
C VAL A 526 29.91 -5.55 -20.54
N SER A 527 30.40 -6.22 -21.58
CA SER A 527 29.73 -6.30 -22.87
C SER A 527 28.89 -7.57 -22.92
N PHE A 528 27.66 -7.49 -23.44
CA PHE A 528 26.79 -8.64 -23.60
C PHE A 528 26.00 -8.57 -24.91
N ARG A 529 25.56 -9.72 -25.39
CA ARG A 529 24.69 -9.86 -26.56
C ARG A 529 23.70 -10.99 -26.37
N ILE A 530 22.52 -10.83 -26.97
CA ILE A 530 21.46 -11.82 -27.00
C ILE A 530 21.27 -12.25 -28.45
N VAL A 531 21.24 -13.56 -28.66
CA VAL A 531 21.11 -14.18 -29.98
C VAL A 531 19.85 -15.05 -30.01
N ASP A 532 19.11 -15.01 -31.12
CA ASP A 532 17.92 -15.84 -31.30
C ASP A 532 18.23 -17.22 -31.90
N ALA A 533 17.24 -18.11 -31.95
CA ALA A 533 17.32 -19.46 -32.51
C ALA A 533 17.84 -19.53 -33.97
N LYS A 534 17.81 -18.43 -34.72
CA LYS A 534 18.33 -18.37 -36.11
C LYS A 534 19.82 -18.04 -36.14
N GLY A 535 20.37 -17.57 -35.02
CA GLY A 535 21.73 -17.08 -34.92
C GLY A 535 21.86 -15.57 -35.06
N ASP A 536 20.75 -14.85 -35.15
CA ASP A 536 20.76 -13.40 -35.36
C ASP A 536 20.95 -12.69 -34.01
N VAL A 537 21.84 -11.69 -33.97
CA VAL A 537 22.03 -10.83 -32.80
C VAL A 537 20.84 -9.89 -32.72
N ILE A 538 19.98 -10.11 -31.74
CA ILE A 538 18.76 -9.32 -31.53
C ILE A 538 18.96 -8.17 -30.55
N ASN A 539 19.99 -8.25 -29.70
CA ASN A 539 20.33 -7.21 -28.75
C ASN A 539 21.83 -7.26 -28.44
N THR A 540 22.44 -6.09 -28.26
CA THR A 540 23.82 -5.93 -27.80
C THR A 540 23.87 -4.76 -26.83
N GLY A 541 24.69 -4.86 -25.79
CA GLY A 541 24.79 -3.84 -24.76
C GLY A 541 26.16 -3.77 -24.10
N LEU A 542 26.46 -2.59 -23.55
CA LEU A 542 27.61 -2.32 -22.72
C LEU A 542 27.10 -1.77 -21.39
N ALA A 543 27.30 -2.53 -20.31
CA ALA A 543 26.92 -2.13 -18.96
C ALA A 543 28.17 -1.70 -18.20
N GLU A 544 28.21 -0.43 -17.78
CA GLU A 544 29.37 0.15 -17.10
C GLU A 544 28.95 0.86 -15.81
N LYS A 545 29.74 0.69 -14.76
CA LYS A 545 29.63 1.48 -13.55
C LYS A 545 31.00 1.81 -12.96
N LYS A 546 31.20 3.11 -12.70
CA LYS A 546 32.24 3.65 -11.83
C LYS A 546 31.64 4.08 -10.49
N VAL A 547 32.24 3.66 -9.38
CA VAL A 547 31.87 4.05 -8.02
C VAL A 547 33.08 4.72 -7.39
N GLU A 548 32.96 5.98 -6.99
CA GLU A 548 34.04 6.76 -6.39
C GLU A 548 33.76 7.02 -4.91
N ALA A 549 34.82 6.96 -4.10
CA ALA A 549 34.76 7.26 -2.67
C ALA A 549 36.00 8.05 -2.25
N GLU A 550 35.77 9.11 -1.49
CA GLU A 550 36.82 9.99 -0.98
C GLU A 550 36.64 10.22 0.51
N ASP A 551 37.74 10.18 1.27
CA ASP A 551 37.76 10.56 2.68
C ASP A 551 39.19 10.87 3.13
N TRP A 552 39.36 11.38 4.34
CA TRP A 552 40.66 11.71 4.90
C TRP A 552 40.80 11.27 6.35
N ALA A 553 42.04 10.97 6.71
CA ALA A 553 42.48 10.68 8.08
C ALA A 553 43.42 11.79 8.57
N ALA A 554 43.47 11.98 9.89
CA ALA A 554 44.45 12.85 10.53
C ALA A 554 45.01 12.20 11.79
N GLU A 555 46.30 12.42 12.02
CA GLU A 555 46.98 12.00 13.24
C GLU A 555 46.41 12.76 14.45
N GLY A 556 46.27 12.05 15.57
CA GLY A 556 46.01 12.67 16.85
C GLY A 556 47.30 13.25 17.41
N VAL A 557 47.27 14.51 17.82
CA VAL A 557 48.44 15.20 18.40
C VAL A 557 48.04 15.89 19.69
N GLU A 558 48.77 15.58 20.77
CA GLU A 558 48.63 16.22 22.08
C GLU A 558 50.00 16.75 22.50
N ILE A 559 50.17 18.08 22.45
CA ILE A 559 51.39 18.78 22.86
C ILE A 559 50.97 19.86 23.84
N GLY A 560 51.18 19.58 25.13
CA GLY A 560 50.76 20.44 26.23
C GLY A 560 49.28 20.79 26.18
N GLU A 561 48.92 22.07 26.01
CA GLU A 561 47.54 22.55 25.92
C GLU A 561 46.88 22.30 24.53
N PHE A 562 47.66 22.03 23.48
CA PHE A 562 47.10 21.76 22.15
C PHE A 562 46.67 20.29 22.03
N LYS A 563 45.41 20.08 21.67
CA LYS A 563 44.83 18.74 21.41
C LYS A 563 44.14 18.71 20.05
N ASN A 564 44.63 17.87 19.16
CA ASN A 564 43.96 17.47 17.93
C ASN A 564 43.61 16.00 18.02
N ALA A 565 42.31 15.67 17.93
CA ALA A 565 41.86 14.29 18.01
C ALA A 565 42.20 13.53 16.72
N ALA A 566 42.61 12.27 16.85
CA ALA A 566 42.82 11.41 15.69
C ALA A 566 41.50 11.21 14.95
N ARG A 567 41.55 11.32 13.62
CA ARG A 567 40.42 10.98 12.73
C ARG A 567 40.83 9.80 11.87
N LEU A 568 40.09 8.70 11.99
CA LEU A 568 40.22 7.55 11.09
C LEU A 568 39.36 7.77 9.84
N SER A 569 39.88 7.35 8.69
CA SER A 569 39.09 7.33 7.46
C SER A 569 38.08 6.18 7.47
N LYS A 570 36.89 6.45 6.95
CA LYS A 570 35.79 5.52 6.69
C LYS A 570 35.64 5.22 5.19
N ILE A 571 36.76 5.20 4.46
CA ILE A 571 36.72 4.85 3.03
C ILE A 571 36.29 3.38 2.85
N PRO A 572 35.40 3.07 1.90
CA PRO A 572 34.99 1.70 1.63
C PRO A 572 36.17 0.80 1.22
N THR A 573 36.02 -0.49 1.49
CA THR A 573 36.93 -1.53 1.00
C THR A 573 36.77 -1.74 -0.50
N ASP A 574 37.77 -2.34 -1.13
CA ASP A 574 37.76 -2.64 -2.57
C ASP A 574 36.58 -3.56 -2.94
N ILE A 575 36.26 -4.51 -2.06
CA ILE A 575 35.12 -5.42 -2.21
C ILE A 575 33.80 -4.66 -2.16
N GLU A 576 33.66 -3.68 -1.27
CA GLU A 576 32.44 -2.87 -1.18
C GLU A 576 32.23 -2.00 -2.43
N LEU A 577 33.29 -1.40 -2.97
CA LEU A 577 33.23 -0.64 -4.21
C LEU A 577 32.86 -1.54 -5.40
N LEU A 578 33.54 -2.68 -5.55
CA LEU A 578 33.27 -3.63 -6.63
C LEU A 578 31.86 -4.23 -6.52
N ARG A 579 31.40 -4.60 -5.32
CA ARG A 579 30.04 -5.11 -5.12
C ARG A 579 28.98 -4.07 -5.51
N THR A 580 29.23 -2.80 -5.20
CA THR A 580 28.33 -1.69 -5.58
C THR A 580 28.32 -1.51 -7.09
N ALA A 581 29.48 -1.50 -7.74
CA ALA A 581 29.58 -1.42 -9.20
C ALA A 581 28.93 -2.63 -9.89
N GLN A 582 29.16 -3.83 -9.37
CA GLN A 582 28.64 -5.10 -9.90
C GLN A 582 27.12 -5.11 -9.85
N THR A 583 26.54 -4.72 -8.72
CA THR A 583 25.08 -4.64 -8.56
C THR A 583 24.47 -3.73 -9.62
N SER A 584 25.11 -2.59 -9.92
CA SER A 584 24.65 -1.66 -10.96
C SER A 584 24.75 -2.26 -12.36
N VAL A 585 25.89 -2.89 -12.69
CA VAL A 585 26.13 -3.50 -14.01
C VAL A 585 25.17 -4.66 -14.25
N VAL A 586 25.02 -5.56 -13.27
CA VAL A 586 24.08 -6.68 -13.32
C VAL A 586 22.66 -6.14 -13.51
N SER A 587 22.26 -5.11 -12.75
CA SER A 587 20.94 -4.47 -12.89
C SER A 587 20.69 -3.94 -14.32
N SER A 588 21.69 -3.35 -14.97
CA SER A 588 21.56 -2.89 -16.36
C SER A 588 21.36 -4.04 -17.36
N ILE A 589 22.13 -5.12 -17.24
CA ILE A 589 21.99 -6.31 -18.11
C ILE A 589 20.61 -6.95 -17.90
N VAL A 590 20.25 -7.14 -16.64
CA VAL A 590 18.96 -7.64 -16.21
C VAL A 590 17.81 -6.80 -16.76
N SER A 591 17.89 -5.47 -16.68
CA SER A 591 16.85 -4.58 -17.20
C SER A 591 16.62 -4.78 -18.70
N ALA A 592 17.69 -5.01 -19.48
CA ALA A 592 17.59 -5.35 -20.89
C ALA A 592 16.88 -6.70 -21.12
N LEU A 593 17.16 -7.70 -20.28
CA LEU A 593 16.50 -9.01 -20.33
C LEU A 593 15.02 -8.91 -19.94
N THR A 594 14.70 -8.23 -18.85
CA THR A 594 13.33 -7.96 -18.38
C THR A 594 12.51 -7.30 -19.48
N LYS A 595 13.05 -6.26 -20.13
CA LYS A 595 12.35 -5.59 -21.24
C LYS A 595 11.98 -6.52 -22.40
N MET A 596 12.79 -7.55 -22.65
CA MET A 596 12.57 -8.48 -23.75
C MET A 596 11.63 -9.64 -23.40
N PHE A 597 11.72 -10.13 -22.16
CA PHE A 597 11.10 -11.39 -21.78
C PHE A 597 9.91 -11.24 -20.82
N SER A 598 9.74 -10.10 -20.17
CA SER A 598 8.62 -9.88 -19.25
C SER A 598 7.28 -9.85 -19.96
N ASN A 599 6.25 -10.27 -19.23
CA ASN A 599 4.84 -10.23 -19.62
C ASN A 599 4.54 -10.81 -21.02
N PRO A 600 4.97 -12.05 -21.33
CA PRO A 600 4.71 -12.67 -22.63
C PRO A 600 3.20 -12.76 -22.95
N GLU A 601 2.34 -12.89 -21.94
CA GLU A 601 0.89 -12.84 -22.08
C GLU A 601 0.37 -11.52 -22.65
N GLU A 602 0.94 -10.37 -22.26
CA GLU A 602 0.53 -9.07 -22.79
C GLU A 602 0.88 -8.97 -24.29
N LYS A 603 2.04 -9.53 -24.67
CA LYS A 603 2.43 -9.64 -26.07
C LYS A 603 1.45 -10.52 -26.85
N PHE A 604 1.11 -11.70 -26.33
CA PHE A 604 0.15 -12.58 -26.99
C PHE A 604 -1.25 -11.97 -27.09
N LEU A 605 -1.72 -11.26 -26.06
CA LEU A 605 -2.99 -10.54 -26.08
C LEU A 605 -2.99 -9.43 -27.15
N LYS A 606 -1.89 -8.69 -27.28
CA LYS A 606 -1.74 -7.69 -28.34
C LYS A 606 -1.72 -8.33 -29.74
N GLU A 607 -0.97 -9.42 -29.91
CA GLU A 607 -0.92 -10.17 -31.17
C GLU A 607 -2.31 -10.74 -31.54
N MET A 608 -3.08 -11.22 -30.55
CA MET A 608 -4.47 -11.63 -30.73
C MET A 608 -5.34 -10.47 -31.23
N GLU A 609 -5.27 -9.30 -30.58
CA GLU A 609 -6.05 -8.13 -30.98
C GLU A 609 -5.69 -7.62 -32.38
N ASP A 610 -4.40 -7.60 -32.72
CA ASP A 610 -3.94 -7.20 -34.05
C ASP A 610 -4.34 -8.21 -35.13
N ALA A 611 -4.29 -9.52 -34.83
CA ALA A 611 -4.78 -10.56 -35.73
C ALA A 611 -6.30 -10.46 -35.95
N GLN A 612 -7.07 -10.19 -34.89
CA GLN A 612 -8.51 -9.98 -34.96
C GLN A 612 -8.86 -8.77 -35.84
N LYS A 613 -8.17 -7.63 -35.67
CA LYS A 613 -8.36 -6.42 -36.51
C LYS A 613 -8.11 -6.69 -38.00
N ARG A 614 -7.21 -7.61 -38.30
CA ARG A 614 -6.89 -8.05 -39.68
C ARG A 614 -7.80 -9.17 -40.19
N ALA A 615 -8.86 -9.52 -39.44
CA ALA A 615 -9.75 -10.66 -39.72
C ALA A 615 -9.03 -12.02 -39.83
N ASN A 616 -7.82 -12.14 -39.27
CA ASN A 616 -7.12 -13.41 -39.16
C ASN A 616 -7.51 -14.09 -37.83
N PHE A 617 -8.74 -14.61 -37.81
CA PHE A 617 -9.33 -15.22 -36.62
C PHE A 617 -8.57 -16.47 -36.15
N ARG A 618 -7.96 -17.23 -37.07
CA ARG A 618 -7.16 -18.39 -36.70
C ARG A 618 -5.98 -18.00 -35.82
N THR A 619 -5.16 -17.05 -36.28
CA THR A 619 -4.04 -16.57 -35.48
C THR A 619 -4.51 -15.89 -34.20
N ALA A 620 -5.63 -15.16 -34.22
CA ALA A 620 -6.19 -14.57 -33.00
C ALA A 620 -6.54 -15.64 -31.94
N VAL A 621 -7.19 -16.72 -32.36
CA VAL A 621 -7.54 -17.86 -31.49
C VAL A 621 -6.28 -18.53 -30.94
N GLU A 622 -5.29 -18.81 -31.78
CA GLU A 622 -4.01 -19.42 -31.36
C GLU A 622 -3.31 -18.54 -30.32
N LYS A 623 -3.25 -17.21 -30.53
CA LYS A 623 -2.64 -16.26 -29.59
C LYS A 623 -3.41 -16.09 -28.29
N ALA A 624 -4.73 -16.19 -28.32
CA ALA A 624 -5.53 -16.23 -27.10
C ALA A 624 -5.20 -17.47 -26.26
N VAL A 625 -5.00 -18.64 -26.89
CA VAL A 625 -4.59 -19.88 -26.21
C VAL A 625 -3.19 -19.72 -25.60
N ASP A 626 -2.22 -19.19 -26.35
CA ASP A 626 -0.87 -18.90 -25.83
C ASP A 626 -0.93 -18.01 -24.56
N ALA A 627 -1.75 -16.96 -24.60
CA ALA A 627 -1.96 -16.05 -23.47
C ALA A 627 -2.58 -16.76 -22.26
N ILE A 628 -3.62 -17.59 -22.46
CA ILE A 628 -4.28 -18.35 -21.39
C ILE A 628 -3.28 -19.28 -20.68
N PHE A 629 -2.47 -20.02 -21.43
CA PHE A 629 -1.48 -20.92 -20.85
C PHE A 629 -0.40 -20.17 -20.05
N THR A 630 -0.04 -18.98 -20.51
CA THR A 630 0.93 -18.12 -19.82
C THR A 630 0.35 -17.55 -18.52
N LEU A 631 -0.90 -17.06 -18.56
CA LEU A 631 -1.64 -16.56 -17.39
C LEU A 631 -1.84 -17.66 -16.34
N ASP A 632 -2.27 -18.85 -16.76
CA ASP A 632 -2.48 -20.01 -15.89
C ASP A 632 -1.18 -20.41 -15.17
N ARG A 633 -0.06 -20.47 -15.90
CA ARG A 633 1.27 -20.72 -15.31
C ARG A 633 1.63 -19.70 -14.22
N LYS A 634 1.27 -18.44 -14.42
CA LYS A 634 1.54 -17.36 -13.46
C LYS A 634 0.58 -17.37 -12.26
N GLY A 635 -0.46 -18.21 -12.27
CA GLY A 635 -1.54 -18.18 -11.29
C GLY A 635 -2.42 -16.94 -11.42
N MET A 636 -2.50 -16.35 -12.61
CA MET A 636 -3.32 -15.17 -12.91
C MET A 636 -4.70 -15.58 -13.42
N ASP A 637 -5.68 -14.69 -13.29
CA ASP A 637 -7.03 -14.94 -13.81
C ASP A 637 -7.05 -15.05 -15.33
N THR A 638 -7.67 -16.11 -15.83
CA THR A 638 -7.82 -16.40 -17.27
C THR A 638 -9.22 -16.06 -17.78
N GLY A 639 -10.18 -15.78 -16.89
CA GLY A 639 -11.61 -15.71 -17.22
C GLY A 639 -11.94 -14.72 -18.33
N ALA A 640 -11.39 -13.50 -18.28
CA ALA A 640 -11.61 -12.50 -19.31
C ALA A 640 -11.08 -12.93 -20.70
N THR A 641 -9.92 -13.59 -20.73
CA THR A 641 -9.31 -14.09 -21.96
C THR A 641 -10.06 -15.30 -22.51
N GLU A 642 -10.54 -16.20 -21.64
CA GLU A 642 -11.40 -17.33 -22.04
C GLU A 642 -12.72 -16.87 -22.66
N GLU A 643 -13.32 -15.80 -22.13
CA GLU A 643 -14.55 -15.22 -22.68
C GLU A 643 -14.29 -14.63 -24.08
N ARG A 644 -13.20 -13.86 -24.24
CA ARG A 644 -12.79 -13.32 -25.54
C ARG A 644 -12.53 -14.43 -26.56
N LEU A 645 -11.81 -15.49 -26.16
CA LEU A 645 -11.56 -16.66 -26.99
C LEU A 645 -12.87 -17.34 -27.45
N SER A 646 -13.82 -17.50 -26.54
CA SER A 646 -15.12 -18.10 -26.86
C SER A 646 -15.88 -17.26 -27.91
N LYS A 647 -15.86 -15.93 -27.79
CA LYS A 647 -16.44 -15.02 -28.80
C LYS A 647 -15.71 -15.14 -30.14
N LEU A 648 -14.38 -15.14 -30.13
CA LEU A 648 -13.58 -15.31 -31.36
C LEU A 648 -13.92 -16.60 -32.13
N ILE A 649 -14.14 -17.71 -31.43
CA ILE A 649 -14.54 -18.98 -32.05
C ILE A 649 -15.95 -18.86 -32.68
N VAL A 650 -16.90 -18.29 -31.92
CA VAL A 650 -18.32 -18.16 -32.33
C VAL A 650 -18.54 -17.09 -33.41
N ASP A 651 -17.68 -16.09 -33.52
CA ASP A 651 -17.81 -15.02 -34.52
C ASP A 651 -16.90 -15.28 -35.74
N GLY A 652 -15.70 -15.80 -35.51
CA GLY A 652 -14.61 -15.94 -36.48
C GLY A 652 -14.71 -17.15 -37.41
N LYS A 653 -15.80 -17.93 -37.34
CA LYS A 653 -16.03 -19.14 -38.14
C LYS A 653 -14.92 -20.19 -38.02
N PHE A 654 -14.42 -20.40 -36.81
CA PHE A 654 -13.45 -21.46 -36.48
C PHE A 654 -14.13 -22.84 -36.30
#